data_AF-A0A6C0LCP6-F1
#
_entry.id   AF-A0A6C0LCP6-F1
#
_cell.length_a   1.000
_cell.length_b   1.000
_cell.length_c   1.000
_cell.angle_alpha   90.00
_cell.angle_beta   90.00
_cell.angle_gamma   90.00
#
_symmetry.space_group_name_H-M   'P 1'
#
loop_
_entity.id
_entity.type
_entity.pdbx_description
1 polymer ?
#
loop_
_entity_poly.entity_id
_entity_poly.type
_entity_poly.pdbx_seq_one_letter_code
_entity_poly.pdbx_strand_id
1 'polypeptide(L)'
;MNNNILSYFDWDYYREKYPDIKQNCQTYEDCIWHFCGVRNLNSINKILNGDGMKEGRLFNKKLEELERYGYDKYIQDNPILKNKKNIEIELHFLDNYEKCKLKEENDNITKYFDIEYYKNNNSDLKNLSELELKTHFINHGKNEGRLFSEKLKEFDKKSYIEEHQELNNKSMYELYIHFLDNYEKYKLKFQKEIYNITKYFDIEYYKNNNSDLKNLSELELKTHFINDGKNEGRLFNEKLKEFDKKSYIEEHQELNNKSIYELYIHFLDNYKEFIYVKKGDITYLKDLSNLENTIVIIHNYNMHKGGSLKFIKDVCNNFKEYDYIFVWSKNILDRINFSKNKIMILQYFLFTDIDVNILKNIIIYYNIKLIIPLHDFYFCNKEMYKLNNLEYYVHNNYLNSNIIINSQILCLFYIAYKILYPSEFVYSIYRKIYKNSNLIKFNWIDYKLDKNIKYRRQKIVNNIINIGMLSENSIYKGTEYIDKLEKISKYKEYTINIFIVDKNLPKYNEEEYFTFIKKYNINGLLYLNKWGETYCYSLTKALLTGIPIFYNNIGCFKERIPIAEHYIKNNESEENLIDEEKLLKNYYKFLDIIIENKYDTYDTYDTNSINKIINKENYKGLLEYNLNYKLEQSVNKKDINRNYKVFPIYFPQFHKLDENDYNFYENYTDITNLYYLNLSNNKSKNLNDYPSLDYFNLSKVTDYDYNNQKIINKQFELLNEYKLNGFAVYYYWFSKNSITNENKIMYSVIKKLLNNNYNSNIFYIWANQDWSNEKSLSHKKCNIENDYSNNNINKMIDELIEDFKHKNYFKIDNKPVFYILHPWEISKECLLFIKNQFNVRCKQNGFNGINLRLNNMNEDMNKISNKNDYFYIHPNYKKNQCTTYDEKEKCSLLNYEKYVKENIKLDCDVQCLFYDFDNEVRLSKPNRLEYRTKVINNSINNKLEYINKINEFYKNKLPNDNNILLINAWNEWGEKMTLETSQKNKNKYLELI
;
A
#
# COMPACT_ATOMS: atom_id res chain seq x y z
N MET A 1 37.26 16.97 90.68
CA MET A 1 36.56 16.78 89.39
C MET A 1 36.40 15.28 89.14
N ASN A 2 35.32 14.83 88.51
CA ASN A 2 35.17 13.43 88.13
C ASN A 2 36.16 13.16 86.97
N ASN A 3 37.16 12.29 87.15
CA ASN A 3 38.26 12.11 86.19
C ASN A 3 37.78 11.73 84.77
N ASN A 4 36.60 11.13 84.63
CA ASN A 4 36.04 10.68 83.35
C ASN A 4 35.51 11.81 82.46
N ILE A 5 35.19 12.98 83.02
CA ILE A 5 34.77 14.11 82.16
C ILE A 5 35.97 14.62 81.37
N LEU A 6 37.14 14.69 82.03
CA LEU A 6 38.37 15.19 81.41
C LEU A 6 38.82 14.29 80.25
N SER A 7 38.61 12.97 80.32
CA SER A 7 39.01 12.05 79.25
C SER A 7 38.18 12.19 77.97
N TYR A 8 36.95 12.71 78.09
CA TYR A 8 36.03 12.85 76.95
C TYR A 8 35.79 14.31 76.53
N PHE A 9 36.38 15.28 77.22
CA PHE A 9 36.12 16.68 76.94
C PHE A 9 36.76 17.12 75.62
N ASP A 10 35.93 17.46 74.64
CA ASP A 10 36.35 17.99 73.35
C ASP A 10 36.30 19.51 73.41
N TRP A 11 37.41 20.13 73.79
CA TRP A 11 37.47 21.58 74.02
C TRP A 11 37.35 22.39 72.73
N ASP A 12 37.80 21.85 71.59
CA ASP A 12 37.65 22.50 70.29
C ASP A 12 36.17 22.57 69.90
N TYR A 13 35.47 21.43 70.00
CA TYR A 13 34.02 21.39 69.79
C TYR A 13 33.28 22.28 70.79
N TYR A 14 33.60 22.21 72.08
CA TYR A 14 32.93 22.98 73.11
C TYR A 14 33.04 24.49 72.85
N ARG A 15 34.24 24.95 72.50
CA ARG A 15 34.52 26.36 72.16
C ARG A 15 33.85 26.79 70.86
N GLU A 16 33.77 25.92 69.85
CA GLU A 16 33.10 26.23 68.59
C GLU A 16 31.58 26.26 68.72
N LYS A 17 31.00 25.32 69.48
CA LYS A 17 29.56 25.20 69.67
C LYS A 17 28.97 26.33 70.49
N TYR A 18 29.75 26.93 71.40
CA TYR A 18 29.30 28.00 72.29
C TYR A 18 30.05 29.31 72.03
N PRO A 19 29.57 30.16 71.10
CA PRO A 19 30.25 31.40 70.72
C PRO A 19 30.40 32.42 71.85
N ASP A 20 29.51 32.37 72.86
CA ASP A 20 29.49 33.26 74.02
C ASP A 20 30.73 33.12 74.91
N ILE A 21 31.37 31.95 74.90
CA ILE A 21 32.61 31.69 75.63
C ILE A 21 33.85 31.76 74.74
N LYS A 22 33.69 31.69 73.41
CA LYS A 22 34.79 31.56 72.44
C LYS A 22 35.84 32.67 72.52
N GLN A 23 35.46 33.87 72.97
CA GLN A 23 36.40 34.98 73.16
C GLN A 23 37.15 34.91 74.50
N ASN A 24 36.56 34.32 75.53
CA ASN A 24 37.08 34.33 76.90
C ASN A 24 37.73 32.99 77.32
N CYS A 25 37.37 31.88 76.67
CA CYS A 25 37.97 30.57 76.88
C CYS A 25 38.94 30.26 75.72
N GLN A 26 40.22 30.59 75.91
CA GLN A 26 41.25 30.43 74.87
C GLN A 26 42.06 29.15 75.05
N THR A 27 42.08 28.59 76.25
CA THR A 27 42.80 27.36 76.59
C THR A 27 41.84 26.21 76.94
N TYR A 28 42.36 24.98 76.93
CA TYR A 28 41.65 23.79 77.40
C TYR A 28 41.20 23.98 78.86
N GLU A 29 42.08 24.54 79.71
CA GLU A 29 41.80 24.85 81.10
C GLU A 29 40.66 25.85 81.25
N ASP A 30 40.63 26.91 80.43
CA ASP A 30 39.53 27.89 80.46
C ASP A 30 38.18 27.26 80.12
N CYS A 31 38.15 26.37 79.11
CA CYS A 31 36.94 25.67 78.69
C CYS A 31 36.45 24.69 79.77
N ILE A 32 37.38 23.96 80.38
CA ILE A 32 37.08 23.02 81.47
C ILE A 32 36.62 23.76 82.72
N TRP A 33 37.26 24.87 83.09
CA TRP A 33 36.85 25.67 84.25
C TRP A 33 35.48 26.30 84.04
N HIS A 34 35.20 26.79 82.82
CA HIS A 34 33.87 27.26 82.44
C HIS A 34 32.82 26.13 82.49
N PHE A 35 33.13 24.95 81.94
CA PHE A 35 32.19 23.84 81.98
C PHE A 35 31.93 23.37 83.42
N CYS A 36 32.97 23.29 84.25
CA CYS A 36 32.87 22.76 85.61
C CYS A 36 32.43 23.77 86.68
N GLY A 37 32.34 25.07 86.37
CA GLY A 37 31.94 26.09 87.35
C GLY A 37 33.00 26.50 88.36
N VAL A 38 34.29 26.43 88.01
CA VAL A 38 35.41 26.70 88.95
C VAL A 38 35.99 28.10 88.74
N ARG A 39 35.95 28.97 89.76
CA ARG A 39 36.54 30.33 89.75
C ARG A 39 38.01 30.31 90.16
N ASN A 40 38.90 30.87 89.35
CA ASN A 40 40.30 31.09 89.70
C ASN A 40 40.46 32.47 90.41
N LEU A 41 41.02 32.48 91.62
CA LEU A 41 41.15 33.68 92.46
C LEU A 41 42.31 34.63 92.05
N ASN A 42 43.19 34.23 91.12
CA ASN A 42 44.41 34.99 90.76
C ASN A 42 44.43 35.58 89.33
N SER A 43 43.28 35.70 88.65
CA SER A 43 43.22 36.27 87.29
C SER A 43 42.42 37.57 87.26
N ILE A 44 43.09 38.67 86.90
CA ILE A 44 42.66 40.08 86.99
C ILE A 44 41.62 40.50 85.91
N ASN A 45 41.16 39.59 85.05
CA ASN A 45 40.19 39.92 84.00
C ASN A 45 38.93 39.05 84.09
N LYS A 46 37.80 39.73 84.36
CA LYS A 46 36.40 39.32 84.15
C LYS A 46 36.02 37.87 84.49
N ILE A 47 35.31 37.77 85.61
CA ILE A 47 34.30 36.76 85.96
C ILE A 47 33.69 36.08 84.71
N LEU A 48 34.11 34.84 84.42
CA LEU A 48 33.23 33.87 83.79
C LEU A 48 32.42 33.22 84.91
N ASN A 49 31.19 33.71 85.11
CA ASN A 49 30.16 32.94 85.82
C ASN A 49 29.63 31.86 84.88
N GLY A 50 30.51 30.96 84.45
CA GLY A 50 30.15 29.85 83.58
C GLY A 50 29.94 28.62 84.41
N ASP A 51 28.74 28.05 84.39
CA ASP A 51 28.39 26.77 85.01
C ASP A 51 27.92 25.83 83.87
N GLY A 52 28.76 25.63 82.84
CA GLY A 52 28.35 24.94 81.61
C GLY A 52 27.71 23.56 81.82
N MET A 53 28.17 22.83 82.85
CA MET A 53 27.59 21.57 83.28
C MET A 53 26.19 21.73 83.90
N LYS A 54 25.92 22.82 84.64
CA LYS A 54 24.55 23.09 85.15
C LYS A 54 23.63 23.60 84.06
N GLU A 55 24.18 24.30 83.07
CA GLU A 55 23.45 24.75 81.89
C GLU A 55 23.13 23.62 80.90
N GLY A 56 23.65 22.41 81.14
CA GLY A 56 23.42 21.25 80.27
C GLY A 56 24.15 21.33 78.93
N ARG A 57 25.24 22.11 78.84
CA ARG A 57 26.01 22.27 77.61
C ARG A 57 26.72 20.96 77.25
N LEU A 58 26.53 20.46 76.04
CA LEU A 58 27.25 19.29 75.53
C LEU A 58 28.76 19.55 75.45
N PHE A 59 29.56 18.64 76.02
CA PHE A 59 31.02 18.74 76.12
C PHE A 59 31.80 17.85 75.14
N ASN A 60 31.09 17.05 74.35
CA ASN A 60 31.66 16.20 73.31
C ASN A 60 30.72 16.17 72.10
N LYS A 61 31.27 16.22 70.88
CA LYS A 61 30.48 16.21 69.63
C LYS A 61 29.58 14.98 69.49
N LYS A 62 30.03 13.82 69.96
CA LYS A 62 29.26 12.57 69.89
C LYS A 62 27.92 12.65 70.63
N LEU A 63 27.81 13.50 71.64
CA LEU A 63 26.57 13.67 72.40
C LEU A 63 25.44 14.33 71.59
N GLU A 64 25.73 14.96 70.44
CA GLU A 64 24.67 15.43 69.53
C GLU A 64 23.82 14.28 69.00
N GLU A 65 24.38 13.08 68.88
CA GLU A 65 23.63 11.89 68.45
C GLU A 65 22.70 11.40 69.55
N LEU A 66 23.11 11.50 70.82
CA LEU A 66 22.23 11.24 71.96
C LEU A 66 21.08 12.27 72.02
N GLU A 67 21.36 13.54 71.74
CA GLU A 67 20.31 14.57 71.60
C GLU A 67 19.29 14.22 70.50
N ARG A 68 19.76 13.75 69.33
CA ARG A 68 18.87 13.33 68.23
C ARG A 68 18.08 12.05 68.55
N TYR A 69 18.71 11.07 69.19
CA TYR A 69 18.07 9.83 69.59
C TYR A 69 17.02 10.06 70.71
N GLY A 70 17.27 11.04 71.57
CA GLY A 70 16.42 11.45 72.68
C GLY A 70 16.82 10.75 73.99
N TYR A 71 16.99 11.54 75.06
CA TYR A 71 17.40 11.04 76.37
C TYR A 71 16.38 10.06 76.98
N ASP A 72 15.08 10.35 76.89
CA ASP A 72 14.04 9.47 77.44
C ASP A 72 14.05 8.08 76.79
N LYS A 73 14.24 8.04 75.47
CA LYS A 73 14.34 6.80 74.70
C LYS A 73 15.61 6.03 75.08
N TYR A 74 16.72 6.73 75.20
CA TYR A 74 17.98 6.11 75.63
C TYR A 74 17.92 5.53 77.06
N ILE A 75 17.22 6.21 77.98
CA ILE A 75 16.96 5.72 79.35
C ILE A 75 16.04 4.50 79.35
N GLN A 76 15.01 4.46 78.48
CA GLN A 76 14.17 3.27 78.31
C GLN A 76 14.99 2.06 77.87
N ASP A 77 15.91 2.26 76.92
CA ASP A 77 16.78 1.21 76.41
C ASP A 77 17.87 0.78 77.42
N ASN A 78 18.19 1.64 78.39
CA ASN A 78 19.20 1.41 79.42
C ASN A 78 18.64 1.70 80.83
N PRO A 79 17.80 0.82 81.40
CA PRO A 79 17.05 1.09 82.63
C PRO A 79 17.90 1.43 83.85
N ILE A 80 19.18 1.03 83.88
CA ILE A 80 20.14 1.35 84.95
C ILE A 80 20.39 2.86 85.11
N LEU A 81 20.08 3.64 84.07
CA LEU A 81 20.24 5.10 84.04
C LEU A 81 19.02 5.84 84.60
N LYS A 82 17.97 5.12 85.02
CA LYS A 82 16.78 5.72 85.60
C LYS A 82 17.15 6.49 86.89
N ASN A 83 16.71 7.75 86.98
CA ASN A 83 17.03 8.71 88.05
C ASN A 83 18.50 9.18 88.11
N LYS A 84 19.32 8.90 87.09
CA LYS A 84 20.68 9.48 86.95
C LYS A 84 20.63 10.90 86.39
N LYS A 85 21.65 11.71 86.68
CA LYS A 85 21.77 13.06 86.11
C LYS A 85 22.18 12.97 84.63
N ASN A 86 21.81 13.95 83.80
CA ASN A 86 22.15 13.98 82.37
C ASN A 86 23.63 13.71 82.09
N ILE A 87 24.53 14.28 82.90
CA ILE A 87 25.97 14.07 82.77
C ILE A 87 26.39 12.60 82.95
N GLU A 88 25.70 11.83 83.80
CA GLU A 88 25.96 10.40 83.98
C GLU A 88 25.42 9.58 82.80
N ILE A 89 24.32 10.01 82.19
CA ILE A 89 23.72 9.38 81.00
C ILE A 89 24.62 9.62 79.78
N GLU A 90 25.11 10.85 79.62
CA GLU A 90 26.05 11.24 78.56
C GLU A 90 27.36 10.46 78.65
N LEU A 91 27.92 10.30 79.85
CA LEU A 91 29.12 9.48 80.05
C LEU A 91 28.85 8.01 79.71
N HIS A 92 27.71 7.45 80.12
CA HIS A 92 27.35 6.07 79.75
C HIS A 92 27.20 5.87 78.24
N PHE A 93 26.61 6.86 77.53
CA PHE A 93 26.50 6.83 76.08
C PHE A 93 27.87 6.86 75.41
N LEU A 94 28.77 7.72 75.87
CA LEU A 94 30.12 7.82 75.32
C LEU A 94 30.92 6.52 75.53
N ASP A 95 30.78 5.87 76.69
CA ASP A 95 31.42 4.58 76.98
C ASP A 95 30.91 3.43 76.08
N ASN A 96 29.68 3.51 75.57
CA ASN A 96 29.01 2.43 74.80
C ASN A 96 28.73 2.80 73.33
N TYR A 97 29.32 3.87 72.82
CA TYR A 97 28.99 4.49 71.55
C TYR A 97 29.04 3.52 70.34
N GLU A 98 30.10 2.71 70.22
CA GLU A 98 30.28 1.78 69.07
C GLU A 98 29.21 0.67 69.02
N LYS A 99 28.65 0.25 70.16
CA LYS A 99 27.58 -0.78 70.19
C LYS A 99 26.22 -0.22 69.78
N CYS A 100 25.98 1.08 69.94
CA CYS A 100 24.72 1.72 69.58
C CYS A 100 24.58 1.91 68.06
N LYS A 101 25.70 2.15 67.36
CA LYS A 101 25.75 2.39 65.91
C LYS A 101 25.31 1.20 65.04
N LEU A 102 25.56 -0.03 65.51
CA LEU A 102 25.23 -1.28 64.79
C LEU A 102 23.72 -1.60 64.75
N LYS A 103 22.88 -0.95 65.57
CA LYS A 103 21.43 -1.21 65.62
C LYS A 103 20.65 -0.41 64.57
N GLU A 104 21.19 0.72 64.09
CA GLU A 104 20.54 1.62 63.12
C GLU A 104 20.74 1.18 61.66
N GLU A 105 21.86 0.52 61.32
CA GLU A 105 22.11 0.01 59.96
C GLU A 105 21.23 -1.21 59.59
N ASN A 106 20.73 -1.94 60.57
CA ASN A 106 19.95 -3.15 60.37
C ASN A 106 18.49 -2.87 59.92
N ASP A 107 17.95 -1.69 60.24
CA ASP A 107 16.54 -1.33 59.93
C ASP A 107 16.33 -0.88 58.47
N ASN A 108 17.34 -0.31 57.81
CA ASN A 108 17.22 0.14 56.42
C ASN A 108 17.28 -1.01 55.41
N ILE A 109 17.99 -2.09 55.74
CA ILE A 109 18.21 -3.23 54.85
C ILE A 109 16.93 -4.08 54.77
N THR A 110 16.15 -4.18 55.84
CA THR A 110 14.88 -4.90 55.89
C THR A 110 13.75 -4.23 55.10
N LYS A 111 13.82 -2.93 54.79
CA LYS A 111 12.72 -2.21 54.12
C LYS A 111 12.51 -2.62 52.65
N TYR A 112 13.59 -2.93 51.94
CA TYR A 112 13.56 -3.14 50.48
C TYR A 112 14.06 -4.50 50.02
N PHE A 113 14.64 -5.29 50.92
CA PHE A 113 15.25 -6.57 50.61
C PHE A 113 14.19 -7.65 50.39
N ASP A 114 14.07 -8.10 49.15
CA ASP A 114 13.21 -9.19 48.72
C ASP A 114 13.98 -10.51 48.77
N ILE A 115 13.61 -11.35 49.74
CA ILE A 115 14.30 -12.61 50.05
C ILE A 115 14.18 -13.61 48.91
N GLU A 116 12.98 -13.79 48.35
CA GLU A 116 12.75 -14.74 47.27
C GLU A 116 13.46 -14.28 45.99
N TYR A 117 13.36 -12.99 45.68
CA TYR A 117 14.04 -12.42 44.52
C TYR A 117 15.57 -12.55 44.64
N TYR A 118 16.14 -12.13 45.77
CA TYR A 118 17.59 -12.20 45.98
C TYR A 118 18.11 -13.64 45.91
N LYS A 119 17.36 -14.60 46.48
CA LYS A 119 17.69 -16.02 46.43
C LYS A 119 17.61 -16.60 45.01
N ASN A 120 16.59 -16.23 44.24
CA ASN A 120 16.39 -16.74 42.89
C ASN A 120 17.37 -16.14 41.88
N ASN A 121 17.75 -14.86 42.07
CA ASN A 121 18.65 -14.14 41.18
C ASN A 121 20.14 -14.46 41.44
N ASN A 122 20.45 -15.12 42.56
CA ASN A 122 21.82 -15.49 42.96
C ASN A 122 21.91 -17.00 43.19
N SER A 123 22.24 -17.75 42.13
CA SER A 123 22.22 -19.22 42.15
C SER A 123 23.16 -19.85 43.18
N ASP A 124 24.23 -19.14 43.56
CA ASP A 124 25.21 -19.50 44.59
C ASP A 124 24.61 -19.52 46.00
N LEU A 125 23.47 -18.86 46.23
CA LEU A 125 22.88 -18.68 47.56
C LEU A 125 21.62 -19.52 47.80
N LYS A 126 21.26 -20.43 46.87
CA LYS A 126 20.01 -21.19 46.88
C LYS A 126 19.74 -22.02 48.14
N ASN A 127 20.79 -22.42 48.87
CA ASN A 127 20.65 -23.28 50.06
C ASN A 127 20.73 -22.51 51.38
N LEU A 128 20.86 -21.18 51.35
CA LEU A 128 20.93 -20.35 52.56
C LEU A 128 19.55 -20.09 53.14
N SER A 129 19.49 -20.00 54.47
CA SER A 129 18.34 -19.51 55.23
C SER A 129 18.15 -18.01 55.06
N GLU A 130 16.97 -17.49 55.44
CA GLU A 130 16.67 -16.06 55.34
C GLU A 130 17.69 -15.18 56.10
N LEU A 131 18.11 -15.60 57.29
CA LEU A 131 19.07 -14.87 58.11
C LEU A 131 20.46 -14.86 57.46
N GLU A 132 20.86 -15.98 56.86
CA GLU A 132 22.12 -16.09 56.12
C GLU A 132 22.11 -15.28 54.82
N LEU A 133 20.98 -15.20 54.11
CA LEU A 133 20.82 -14.36 52.91
C LEU A 133 20.96 -12.88 53.23
N LYS A 134 20.30 -12.41 54.31
CA LYS A 134 20.42 -11.04 54.80
C LYS A 134 21.86 -10.74 55.22
N THR A 135 22.47 -11.63 56.01
CA THR A 135 23.86 -11.50 56.45
C THR A 135 24.83 -11.45 55.27
N HIS A 136 24.64 -12.30 54.27
CA HIS A 136 25.43 -12.30 53.05
C HIS A 136 25.28 -10.98 52.28
N PHE A 137 24.06 -10.47 52.11
CA PHE A 137 23.87 -9.20 51.41
C PHE A 137 24.57 -8.04 52.12
N ILE A 138 24.46 -7.97 53.46
CA ILE A 138 25.10 -6.94 54.29
C ILE A 138 26.62 -6.98 54.10
N ASN A 139 27.22 -8.18 54.21
CA ASN A 139 28.67 -8.34 54.23
C ASN A 139 29.30 -8.29 52.84
N HIS A 140 28.58 -8.74 51.80
CA HIS A 140 29.13 -8.97 50.47
C HIS A 140 28.25 -8.37 49.36
N GLY A 141 26.96 -8.73 49.32
CA GLY A 141 26.08 -8.40 48.20
C GLY A 141 25.92 -6.89 47.92
N LYS A 142 25.94 -6.06 48.97
CA LYS A 142 25.89 -4.59 48.88
C LYS A 142 27.06 -4.03 48.08
N ASN A 143 28.28 -4.49 48.37
CA ASN A 143 29.50 -4.00 47.75
C ASN A 143 29.69 -4.58 46.35
N GLU A 144 29.17 -5.79 46.11
CA GLU A 144 29.15 -6.44 44.80
C GLU A 144 28.08 -5.85 43.85
N GLY A 145 27.17 -5.00 44.34
CA GLY A 145 26.12 -4.38 43.54
C GLY A 145 25.00 -5.35 43.13
N ARG A 146 24.82 -6.46 43.86
CA ARG A 146 23.79 -7.47 43.56
C ARG A 146 22.38 -6.89 43.73
N LEU A 147 21.48 -7.20 42.79
CA LEU A 147 20.07 -6.76 42.86
C LEU A 147 19.35 -7.49 43.99
N PHE A 148 18.72 -6.72 44.88
CA PHE A 148 18.07 -7.22 46.10
C PHE A 148 16.57 -6.93 46.20
N SER A 149 16.01 -6.34 45.16
CA SER A 149 14.57 -6.10 45.03
C SER A 149 14.17 -6.28 43.58
N GLU A 150 13.02 -6.89 43.32
CA GLU A 150 12.50 -7.04 41.96
C GLU A 150 12.31 -5.68 41.27
N LYS A 151 11.95 -4.64 42.04
CA LYS A 151 11.77 -3.26 41.55
C LYS A 151 13.01 -2.69 40.87
N LEU A 152 14.21 -3.18 41.22
CA LEU A 152 15.47 -2.73 40.62
C LEU A 152 15.70 -3.26 39.20
N LYS A 153 14.87 -4.17 38.68
CA LYS A 153 14.98 -4.63 37.29
C LYS A 153 14.84 -3.49 36.27
N GLU A 154 14.06 -2.46 36.62
CA GLU A 154 13.78 -1.32 35.75
C GLU A 154 14.83 -0.20 35.89
N PHE A 155 15.86 -0.38 36.74
CA PHE A 155 16.87 0.64 37.00
C PHE A 155 17.99 0.63 35.94
N ASP A 156 18.11 1.72 35.18
CA ASP A 156 19.29 2.00 34.34
C ASP A 156 20.16 3.10 34.95
N LYS A 157 21.43 2.78 35.23
CA LYS A 157 22.35 3.70 35.90
C LYS A 157 22.58 4.97 35.10
N LYS A 158 22.77 4.85 33.78
CA LYS A 158 23.17 5.98 32.94
C LYS A 158 22.06 7.02 32.88
N SER A 159 20.86 6.57 32.54
CA SER A 159 19.65 7.40 32.47
C SER A 159 19.33 8.03 33.84
N TYR A 160 19.48 7.27 34.92
CA TYR A 160 19.20 7.79 36.26
C TYR A 160 20.19 8.87 36.72
N ILE A 161 21.48 8.74 36.38
CA ILE A 161 22.52 9.75 36.69
C ILE A 161 22.36 11.00 35.82
N GLU A 162 21.94 10.89 34.56
CA GLU A 162 21.68 12.06 33.71
C GLU A 162 20.61 12.99 34.31
N GLU A 163 19.60 12.41 34.97
CA GLU A 163 18.52 13.15 35.63
C GLU A 163 18.88 13.58 37.06
N HIS A 164 19.76 12.83 37.72
CA HIS A 164 20.22 13.06 39.09
C HIS A 164 21.74 13.26 39.12
N GLN A 165 22.21 14.30 38.43
CA GLN A 165 23.64 14.59 38.28
C GLN A 165 24.35 14.73 39.63
N GLU A 166 23.64 15.17 40.66
CA GLU A 166 24.10 15.26 42.05
C GLU A 166 24.53 13.91 42.66
N LEU A 167 24.08 12.78 42.09
CA LEU A 167 24.36 11.43 42.57
C LEU A 167 25.49 10.72 41.81
N ASN A 168 26.17 11.39 40.87
CA ASN A 168 27.18 10.75 40.01
C ASN A 168 28.34 10.10 40.79
N ASN A 169 28.65 10.62 42.00
CA ASN A 169 29.71 10.12 42.87
C ASN A 169 29.24 9.07 43.90
N LYS A 170 28.00 8.60 43.81
CA LYS A 170 27.40 7.64 44.76
C LYS A 170 27.70 6.20 44.39
N SER A 171 27.79 5.33 45.40
CA SER A 171 27.91 3.88 45.20
C SER A 171 26.65 3.31 44.54
N MET A 172 26.76 2.15 43.89
CA MET A 172 25.61 1.50 43.25
C MET A 172 24.47 1.23 44.23
N TYR A 173 24.80 0.83 45.46
CA TYR A 173 23.81 0.62 46.51
C TYR A 173 23.08 1.92 46.88
N GLU A 174 23.80 3.03 47.05
CA GLU A 174 23.16 4.33 47.33
C GLU A 174 22.24 4.78 46.18
N LEU A 175 22.62 4.50 44.93
CA LEU A 175 21.77 4.77 43.76
C LEU A 175 20.50 3.91 43.76
N TYR A 176 20.62 2.60 44.06
CA TYR A 176 19.47 1.70 44.19
C TYR A 176 18.52 2.13 45.31
N ILE A 177 19.03 2.53 46.47
CA ILE A 177 18.20 3.02 47.57
C ILE A 177 17.49 4.30 47.17
N HIS A 178 18.20 5.26 46.57
CA HIS A 178 17.59 6.51 46.10
C HIS A 178 16.49 6.25 45.06
N PHE A 179 16.70 5.29 44.15
CA PHE A 179 15.69 4.87 43.19
C PHE A 179 14.48 4.21 43.86
N LEU A 180 14.69 3.29 44.79
CA LEU A 180 13.61 2.59 45.49
C LEU A 180 12.76 3.51 46.36
N ASP A 181 13.39 4.51 47.01
CA ASP A 181 12.69 5.56 47.75
C ASP A 181 11.79 6.42 46.84
N ASN A 182 12.17 6.59 45.56
CA ASN A 182 11.45 7.39 44.57
C ASN A 182 10.66 6.55 43.55
N TYR A 183 10.55 5.23 43.77
CA TYR A 183 10.08 4.29 42.76
C TYR A 183 8.69 4.62 42.21
N GLU A 184 7.74 5.01 43.07
CA GLU A 184 6.38 5.35 42.61
C GLU A 184 6.36 6.58 41.70
N LYS A 185 7.19 7.59 41.99
CA LYS A 185 7.33 8.79 41.15
C LYS A 185 7.99 8.45 39.81
N TYR A 186 9.01 7.59 39.84
CA TYR A 186 9.69 7.09 38.65
C TYR A 186 8.74 6.29 37.76
N LYS A 187 8.00 5.34 38.34
CA LYS A 187 7.00 4.51 37.66
C LYS A 187 5.92 5.36 36.97
N LEU A 188 5.41 6.41 37.63
CA LEU A 188 4.45 7.35 37.04
C LEU A 188 5.04 8.12 35.84
N LYS A 189 6.29 8.56 35.92
CA LYS A 189 6.98 9.25 34.82
C LYS A 189 7.23 8.30 33.64
N PHE A 190 7.73 7.10 33.90
CA PHE A 190 8.01 6.08 32.90
C PHE A 190 6.71 5.63 32.19
N GLN A 191 5.63 5.43 32.94
CA GLN A 191 4.29 5.18 32.35
C GLN A 191 3.81 6.33 31.47
N LYS A 192 4.09 7.58 31.84
CA LYS A 192 3.74 8.76 31.04
C LYS A 192 4.55 8.83 29.74
N GLU A 193 5.83 8.46 29.76
CA GLU A 193 6.66 8.40 28.55
C GLU A 193 6.24 7.27 27.62
N ILE A 194 5.97 6.08 28.17
CA ILE A 194 5.37 4.97 27.42
C ILE A 194 4.04 5.41 26.79
N TYR A 195 3.17 6.09 27.54
CA TYR A 195 1.91 6.61 27.03
C TYR A 195 2.12 7.62 25.90
N ASN A 196 3.09 8.55 26.05
CA ASN A 196 3.39 9.56 25.05
C ASN A 196 3.90 8.96 23.73
N ILE A 197 4.77 7.94 23.78
CA ILE A 197 5.26 7.29 22.56
C ILE A 197 4.22 6.33 21.94
N THR A 198 3.30 5.79 22.74
CA THR A 198 2.28 4.82 22.28
C THR A 198 1.41 5.38 21.16
N LYS A 199 1.23 6.71 21.07
CA LYS A 199 0.51 7.36 19.96
C LYS A 199 1.10 7.02 18.59
N TYR A 200 2.41 6.82 18.51
CA TYR A 200 3.17 6.70 17.27
C TYR A 200 4.03 5.44 17.16
N PHE A 201 4.24 4.70 18.23
CA PHE A 201 5.14 3.57 18.25
C PHE A 201 4.54 2.34 17.55
N ASP A 202 5.12 1.95 16.42
CA ASP A 202 4.73 0.75 15.66
C ASP A 202 5.57 -0.44 16.11
N ILE A 203 4.93 -1.33 16.86
CA ILE A 203 5.59 -2.48 17.52
C ILE A 203 6.11 -3.48 16.51
N GLU A 204 5.31 -3.83 15.50
CA GLU A 204 5.69 -4.81 14.48
C GLU A 204 6.83 -4.25 13.63
N TYR A 205 6.73 -2.98 13.23
CA TYR A 205 7.77 -2.32 12.47
C TYR A 205 9.08 -2.24 13.24
N TYR A 206 9.06 -1.72 14.48
CA TYR A 206 10.26 -1.55 15.28
C TYR A 206 10.95 -2.89 15.56
N LYS A 207 10.16 -3.95 15.83
CA LYS A 207 10.68 -5.31 16.05
C LYS A 207 11.30 -5.92 14.78
N ASN A 208 10.68 -5.71 13.63
CA ASN A 208 11.16 -6.27 12.36
C ASN A 208 12.38 -5.53 11.81
N ASN A 209 12.45 -4.21 12.04
CA ASN A 209 13.54 -3.36 11.55
C ASN A 209 14.82 -3.44 12.42
N ASN A 210 14.72 -4.02 13.62
CA ASN A 210 15.82 -4.15 14.57
C ASN A 210 16.01 -5.62 14.95
N SER A 211 16.90 -6.31 14.23
CA SER A 211 17.08 -7.77 14.36
C SER A 211 17.55 -8.23 15.74
N ASP A 212 18.22 -7.36 16.49
CA ASP A 212 18.67 -7.53 17.86
C ASP A 212 17.51 -7.66 18.88
N LEU A 213 16.30 -7.22 18.51
CA LEU A 213 15.15 -7.10 19.43
C LEU A 213 14.04 -8.15 19.19
N LYS A 214 14.27 -9.15 18.32
CA LYS A 214 13.24 -10.11 17.87
C LYS A 214 12.56 -10.91 18.99
N ASN A 215 13.23 -11.11 20.13
CA ASN A 215 12.69 -11.90 21.23
C ASN A 215 12.04 -11.05 22.34
N LEU A 216 12.03 -9.72 22.18
CA LEU A 216 11.44 -8.82 23.18
C LEU A 216 9.91 -8.78 23.06
N SER A 217 9.26 -8.63 24.21
CA SER A 217 7.85 -8.31 24.39
C SER A 217 7.55 -6.85 24.00
N GLU A 218 6.27 -6.51 23.85
CA GLU A 218 5.86 -5.13 23.51
C GLU A 218 6.37 -4.10 24.53
N LEU A 219 6.31 -4.42 25.82
CA LEU A 219 6.78 -3.53 26.88
C LEU A 219 8.29 -3.33 26.80
N GLU A 220 9.04 -4.42 26.63
CA GLU A 220 10.50 -4.38 26.48
C GLU A 220 10.95 -3.60 25.23
N LEU A 221 10.20 -3.68 24.13
CA LEU A 221 10.47 -2.90 22.92
C LEU A 221 10.28 -1.40 23.14
N LYS A 222 9.21 -1.00 23.83
CA LYS A 222 8.94 0.40 24.18
C LYS A 222 10.00 0.92 25.16
N THR A 223 10.36 0.12 26.16
CA THR A 223 11.42 0.42 27.12
C THR A 223 12.77 0.64 26.42
N HIS A 224 13.16 -0.30 25.55
CA HIS A 224 14.40 -0.17 24.77
C HIS A 224 14.40 1.08 23.88
N PHE A 225 13.27 1.42 23.23
CA PHE A 225 13.23 2.65 22.45
C PHE A 225 13.40 3.92 23.29
N ILE A 226 12.80 3.99 24.47
CA ILE A 226 12.91 5.15 25.36
C ILE A 226 14.36 5.31 25.84
N ASN A 227 14.98 4.22 26.29
CA ASN A 227 16.30 4.25 26.89
C ASN A 227 17.42 4.43 25.85
N ASP A 228 17.31 3.71 24.72
CA ASP A 228 18.41 3.59 23.75
C ASP A 228 17.98 4.09 22.36
N GLY A 229 16.91 3.51 21.82
CA GLY A 229 16.55 3.68 20.40
C GLY A 229 16.27 5.12 19.97
N LYS A 230 15.71 5.95 20.85
CA LYS A 230 15.45 7.38 20.61
C LYS A 230 16.74 8.15 20.37
N ASN A 231 17.77 7.89 21.17
CA ASN A 231 19.07 8.57 21.09
C ASN A 231 19.91 8.04 19.92
N GLU A 232 19.76 6.75 19.60
CA GLU A 232 20.37 6.12 18.42
C GLU A 232 19.72 6.56 17.09
N GLY A 233 18.56 7.24 17.16
CA GLY A 233 17.83 7.68 15.97
C GLY A 233 17.11 6.54 15.23
N ARG A 234 16.83 5.41 15.90
CA ARG A 234 16.12 4.27 15.30
C ARG A 234 14.70 4.65 14.90
N LEU A 235 14.28 4.20 13.71
CA LEU A 235 12.92 4.44 13.21
C LEU A 235 11.92 3.58 13.98
N PHE A 236 10.96 4.22 14.64
CA PHE A 236 9.94 3.58 15.49
C PHE A 236 8.54 3.56 14.90
N ASN A 237 8.38 4.09 13.69
CA ASN A 237 7.15 4.08 12.92
C ASN A 237 7.52 3.92 11.45
N GLU A 238 6.79 3.06 10.72
CA GLU A 238 7.07 2.82 9.30
C GLU A 238 7.02 4.10 8.46
N LYS A 239 6.12 5.04 8.79
CA LYS A 239 5.94 6.32 8.07
C LYS A 239 7.21 7.17 8.06
N LEU A 240 8.09 6.99 9.06
CA LEU A 240 9.36 7.71 9.13
C LEU A 240 10.37 7.29 8.06
N LYS A 241 10.13 6.20 7.31
CA LYS A 241 10.92 5.87 6.11
C LYS A 241 10.84 6.97 5.05
N GLU A 242 9.73 7.70 5.01
CA GLU A 242 9.50 8.79 4.05
C GLU A 242 10.13 10.11 4.51
N PHE A 243 10.68 10.16 5.72
CA PHE A 243 11.24 11.37 6.29
C PHE A 243 12.67 11.61 5.77
N ASP A 244 12.85 12.65 4.97
CA ASP A 244 14.17 13.21 4.66
C ASP A 244 14.44 14.46 5.52
N LYS A 245 15.43 14.37 6.41
CA LYS A 245 15.77 15.46 7.34
C LYS A 245 16.05 16.77 6.62
N LYS A 246 16.79 16.70 5.51
CA LYS A 246 17.20 17.90 4.75
C LYS A 246 15.98 18.59 4.16
N SER A 247 15.16 17.86 3.40
CA SER A 247 13.93 18.36 2.79
C SER A 247 12.93 18.88 3.82
N TYR A 248 12.81 18.23 4.98
CA TYR A 248 11.83 18.63 6.00
C TYR A 248 12.23 19.92 6.72
N ILE A 249 13.52 20.09 7.06
CA ILE A 249 14.03 21.34 7.64
C ILE A 249 13.95 22.50 6.62
N GLU A 250 14.10 22.23 5.32
CA GLU A 250 13.93 23.24 4.27
C GLU A 250 12.51 23.82 4.25
N GLU A 251 11.49 23.00 4.51
CA GLU A 251 10.08 23.42 4.57
C GLU A 251 9.69 24.01 5.94
N HIS A 252 10.40 23.64 7.00
CA HIS A 252 10.17 24.02 8.38
C HIS A 252 11.42 24.62 9.02
N GLN A 253 11.86 25.77 8.50
CA GLN A 253 13.11 26.41 8.91
C GLN A 253 13.16 26.71 10.42
N GLU A 254 12.00 26.92 11.05
CA GLU A 254 11.84 27.11 12.50
C GLU A 254 12.30 25.91 13.34
N LEU A 255 12.45 24.73 12.74
CA LEU A 255 12.81 23.48 13.42
C LEU A 255 14.30 23.10 13.29
N ASN A 256 15.14 23.95 12.69
CA ASN A 256 16.53 23.60 12.39
C ASN A 256 17.37 23.18 13.63
N ASN A 257 16.98 23.66 14.82
CA ASN A 257 17.67 23.37 16.09
C ASN A 257 17.06 22.19 16.87
N LYS A 258 16.13 21.44 16.28
CA LYS A 258 15.43 20.33 16.94
C LYS A 258 16.17 19.01 16.82
N SER A 259 16.05 18.16 17.84
CA SER A 259 16.57 16.79 17.80
C SER A 259 15.86 15.97 16.71
N ILE A 260 16.50 14.90 16.22
CA ILE A 260 15.90 14.04 15.18
C ILE A 260 14.56 13.45 15.64
N TYR A 261 14.45 13.11 16.92
CA TYR A 261 13.20 12.64 17.51
C TYR A 261 12.11 13.72 17.51
N GLU A 262 12.42 14.95 17.90
CA GLU A 262 11.45 16.07 17.83
C GLU A 262 11.01 16.34 16.39
N LEU A 263 11.91 16.20 15.41
CA LEU A 263 11.57 16.30 13.99
C LEU A 263 10.66 15.16 13.54
N TYR A 264 10.93 13.92 13.95
CA TYR A 264 10.06 12.77 13.68
C TYR A 264 8.67 12.93 14.29
N ILE A 265 8.58 13.42 15.54
CA ILE A 265 7.29 13.69 16.18
C ILE A 265 6.56 14.81 15.43
N HIS A 266 7.24 15.91 15.08
CA HIS A 266 6.64 16.98 14.28
C HIS A 266 6.15 16.47 12.92
N PHE A 267 6.93 15.61 12.26
CA PHE A 267 6.53 14.97 11.01
C PHE A 267 5.31 14.08 11.20
N LEU A 268 5.28 13.22 12.22
CA LEU A 268 4.14 12.33 12.46
C LEU A 268 2.87 13.08 12.89
N ASP A 269 3.01 14.16 13.67
CA ASP A 269 1.90 15.07 14.01
C ASP A 269 1.31 15.75 12.77
N ASN A 270 2.15 16.07 11.79
CA ASN A 270 1.76 16.73 10.53
C ASN A 270 1.63 15.75 9.34
N TYR A 271 1.80 14.46 9.56
CA TYR A 271 1.81 13.46 8.51
C TYR A 271 0.40 13.33 7.95
N LYS A 272 0.22 13.85 6.73
CA LYS A 272 -1.04 13.70 6.00
C LYS A 272 -0.92 12.50 5.09
N GLU A 273 -1.90 11.60 5.12
CA GLU A 273 -1.99 10.47 4.18
C GLU A 273 -2.60 10.89 2.83
N PHE A 274 -3.10 12.12 2.75
CA PHE A 274 -3.69 12.74 1.56
C PHE A 274 -3.65 14.26 1.66
N ILE A 275 -3.74 14.95 0.53
CA ILE A 275 -3.92 16.41 0.49
C ILE A 275 -5.18 16.73 -0.28
N TYR A 276 -6.08 17.49 0.32
CA TYR A 276 -7.25 18.00 -0.37
C TYR A 276 -7.09 19.49 -0.68
N VAL A 277 -7.38 19.85 -1.91
CA VAL A 277 -7.30 21.21 -2.44
C VAL A 277 -8.71 21.64 -2.82
N LYS A 278 -9.27 22.58 -2.06
CA LYS A 278 -10.60 23.13 -2.29
C LYS A 278 -10.48 24.48 -2.96
N LYS A 279 -11.00 24.63 -4.17
CA LYS A 279 -10.94 25.89 -4.92
C LYS A 279 -9.54 26.52 -5.00
N GLY A 280 -8.50 25.69 -5.08
CA GLY A 280 -7.10 26.10 -5.14
C GLY A 280 -6.37 26.23 -3.80
N ASP A 281 -7.07 26.11 -2.67
CA ASP A 281 -6.47 26.21 -1.34
C ASP A 281 -6.37 24.84 -0.67
N ILE A 282 -5.21 24.53 -0.06
CA ILE A 282 -5.03 23.30 0.71
C ILE A 282 -5.89 23.39 1.97
N THR A 283 -6.79 22.41 2.15
CA THR A 283 -7.70 22.37 3.30
C THR A 283 -7.73 20.98 3.94
N TYR A 284 -8.23 20.89 5.17
CA TYR A 284 -8.35 19.65 5.91
C TYR A 284 -9.78 19.11 5.84
N LEU A 285 -9.93 17.83 5.51
CA LEU A 285 -11.20 17.10 5.55
C LEU A 285 -11.13 15.97 6.57
N LYS A 286 -12.16 15.87 7.41
CA LYS A 286 -12.32 14.75 8.34
C LYS A 286 -13.00 13.54 7.70
N ASP A 287 -13.86 13.75 6.70
CA ASP A 287 -14.67 12.70 6.08
C ASP A 287 -14.56 12.75 4.55
N LEU A 288 -13.98 11.70 3.98
CA LEU A 288 -13.75 11.54 2.54
C LEU A 288 -14.97 10.98 1.79
N SER A 289 -15.95 10.44 2.51
CA SER A 289 -17.14 9.83 1.89
C SER A 289 -18.08 10.86 1.25
N ASN A 290 -17.99 12.12 1.68
CA ASN A 290 -18.78 13.25 1.19
C ASN A 290 -18.15 13.98 -0.01
N LEU A 291 -17.02 13.50 -0.52
CA LEU A 291 -16.41 14.09 -1.72
C LEU A 291 -17.36 13.93 -2.93
N GLU A 292 -17.59 15.03 -3.62
CA GLU A 292 -18.44 15.10 -4.82
C GLU A 292 -17.75 15.93 -5.90
N ASN A 293 -17.73 15.41 -7.13
CA ASN A 293 -17.08 16.07 -8.27
C ASN A 293 -15.59 16.45 -8.03
N THR A 294 -14.93 15.73 -7.12
CA THR A 294 -13.52 15.90 -6.80
C THR A 294 -12.67 15.10 -7.78
N ILE A 295 -11.60 15.70 -8.31
CA ILE A 295 -10.63 15.04 -9.16
C ILE A 295 -9.62 14.30 -8.26
N VAL A 296 -9.53 12.98 -8.45
CA VAL A 296 -8.64 12.11 -7.66
C VAL A 296 -7.27 12.03 -8.33
N ILE A 297 -6.23 12.47 -7.64
CA ILE A 297 -4.85 12.46 -8.13
C ILE A 297 -4.09 11.39 -7.37
N ILE A 298 -3.67 10.34 -8.06
CA ILE A 298 -2.79 9.32 -7.48
C ILE A 298 -1.35 9.79 -7.65
N HIS A 299 -0.76 10.28 -6.55
CA HIS A 299 0.57 10.86 -6.51
C HIS A 299 1.09 10.93 -5.07
N ASN A 300 2.31 10.44 -4.82
CA ASN A 300 2.96 10.59 -3.52
C ASN A 300 3.51 12.02 -3.37
N TYR A 301 2.69 12.89 -2.77
CA TYR A 301 3.00 14.30 -2.62
C TYR A 301 4.23 14.56 -1.74
N ASN A 302 4.48 13.70 -0.75
CA ASN A 302 5.59 13.88 0.19
C ASN A 302 6.93 13.46 -0.44
N MET A 303 6.95 12.35 -1.19
CA MET A 303 8.20 11.77 -1.70
C MET A 303 8.65 12.34 -3.05
N HIS A 304 7.73 12.74 -3.92
CA HIS A 304 8.10 13.09 -5.31
C HIS A 304 7.91 14.58 -5.61
N LYS A 305 9.02 15.32 -5.73
CA LYS A 305 9.07 16.76 -6.07
C LYS A 305 9.45 17.00 -7.54
N GLY A 306 9.56 18.26 -7.96
CA GLY A 306 10.04 18.64 -9.29
C GLY A 306 8.95 18.80 -10.36
N GLY A 307 9.29 18.50 -11.64
CA GLY A 307 8.47 18.85 -12.80
C GLY A 307 7.09 18.18 -12.85
N SER A 308 6.95 16.96 -12.32
CA SER A 308 5.68 16.23 -12.25
C SER A 308 4.72 16.83 -11.23
N LEU A 309 5.21 17.12 -10.01
CA LEU A 309 4.40 17.81 -9.00
C LEU A 309 4.04 19.23 -9.46
N LYS A 310 4.97 19.93 -10.13
CA LYS A 310 4.70 21.23 -10.73
C LYS A 310 3.53 21.19 -11.72
N PHE A 311 3.51 20.22 -12.64
CA PHE A 311 2.40 20.07 -13.59
C PHE A 311 1.06 19.97 -12.87
N ILE A 312 0.95 19.10 -11.88
CA ILE A 312 -0.31 18.93 -11.14
C ILE A 312 -0.67 20.20 -10.37
N LYS A 313 0.29 20.84 -9.69
CA LYS A 313 0.06 22.10 -8.98
C LYS A 313 -0.42 23.21 -9.92
N ASP A 314 0.16 23.31 -11.12
CA ASP A 314 -0.29 24.27 -12.11
C ASP A 314 -1.71 23.97 -12.58
N VAL A 315 -2.11 22.70 -12.72
CA VAL A 315 -3.50 22.33 -12.97
C VAL A 315 -4.41 22.82 -11.83
N CYS A 316 -4.11 22.47 -10.58
CA CYS A 316 -4.91 22.88 -9.43
C CYS A 316 -5.04 24.41 -9.31
N ASN A 317 -3.95 25.14 -9.55
CA ASN A 317 -3.90 26.59 -9.39
C ASN A 317 -4.66 27.34 -10.51
N ASN A 318 -4.69 26.80 -11.72
CA ASN A 318 -5.32 27.44 -12.87
C ASN A 318 -6.80 27.03 -13.07
N PHE A 319 -7.22 25.91 -12.51
CA PHE A 319 -8.58 25.37 -12.61
C PHE A 319 -9.21 25.23 -11.22
N LYS A 320 -9.42 26.37 -10.56
CA LYS A 320 -9.96 26.48 -9.19
C LYS A 320 -11.46 26.19 -9.11
N GLU A 321 -12.13 25.98 -10.23
CA GLU A 321 -13.53 25.54 -10.26
C GLU A 321 -13.71 24.07 -9.84
N TYR A 322 -12.64 23.27 -9.84
CA TYR A 322 -12.65 21.88 -9.36
C TYR A 322 -11.99 21.77 -7.99
N ASP A 323 -12.45 20.76 -7.24
CA ASP A 323 -11.76 20.30 -6.04
C ASP A 323 -10.85 19.12 -6.39
N TYR A 324 -9.73 18.97 -5.67
CA TYR A 324 -8.74 17.93 -5.94
C TYR A 324 -8.37 17.18 -4.66
N ILE A 325 -8.07 15.89 -4.79
CA ILE A 325 -7.49 15.11 -3.70
C ILE A 325 -6.27 14.33 -4.18
N PHE A 326 -5.12 14.56 -3.55
CA PHE A 326 -3.90 13.78 -3.72
C PHE A 326 -3.94 12.57 -2.80
N VAL A 327 -3.72 11.39 -3.36
CA VAL A 327 -3.82 10.10 -2.67
C VAL A 327 -2.59 9.26 -3.00
N TRP A 328 -1.94 8.75 -1.97
CA TRP A 328 -0.81 7.82 -2.10
C TRP A 328 -0.84 6.66 -1.12
N SER A 329 -1.92 6.56 -0.33
CA SER A 329 -2.23 5.42 0.52
C SER A 329 -3.49 4.69 0.04
N LYS A 330 -3.43 3.37 0.00
CA LYS A 330 -4.57 2.48 -0.25
C LYS A 330 -5.70 2.71 0.74
N ASN A 331 -5.38 2.94 2.02
CA ASN A 331 -6.37 3.20 3.06
C ASN A 331 -7.22 4.44 2.77
N ILE A 332 -6.59 5.51 2.26
CA ILE A 332 -7.30 6.71 1.82
C ILE A 332 -8.11 6.42 0.57
N LEU A 333 -7.53 5.72 -0.41
CA LEU A 333 -8.21 5.38 -1.67
C LEU A 333 -9.53 4.64 -1.41
N ASP A 334 -9.52 3.67 -0.49
CA ASP A 334 -10.69 2.85 -0.13
C ASP A 334 -11.83 3.67 0.53
N ARG A 335 -11.54 4.88 1.06
CA ARG A 335 -12.53 5.78 1.67
C ARG A 335 -13.20 6.73 0.66
N ILE A 336 -12.71 6.80 -0.57
CA ILE A 336 -13.24 7.70 -1.59
C ILE A 336 -14.45 7.07 -2.29
N ASN A 337 -15.54 7.83 -2.40
CA ASN A 337 -16.72 7.39 -3.12
C ASN A 337 -16.61 7.67 -4.63
N PHE A 338 -16.18 6.67 -5.40
CA PHE A 338 -16.03 6.75 -6.85
C PHE A 338 -17.36 6.73 -7.64
N SER A 339 -18.51 6.57 -6.98
CA SER A 339 -19.80 6.84 -7.64
C SER A 339 -20.01 8.33 -7.93
N LYS A 340 -19.39 9.21 -7.14
CA LYS A 340 -19.52 10.67 -7.20
C LYS A 340 -18.28 11.40 -7.76
N ASN A 341 -17.14 10.70 -7.82
CA ASN A 341 -15.85 11.27 -8.23
C ASN A 341 -15.34 10.49 -9.44
N LYS A 342 -15.49 11.07 -10.64
CA LYS A 342 -15.40 10.35 -11.92
C LYS A 342 -14.14 10.60 -12.73
N ILE A 343 -13.20 11.40 -12.23
CA ILE A 343 -11.96 11.74 -12.93
C ILE A 343 -10.77 11.36 -12.05
N MET A 344 -9.79 10.70 -12.66
CA MET A 344 -8.56 10.30 -11.99
C MET A 344 -7.34 10.69 -12.82
N ILE A 345 -6.35 11.31 -12.18
CA ILE A 345 -5.03 11.60 -12.76
C ILE A 345 -4.01 10.68 -12.09
N LEU A 346 -3.24 9.96 -12.91
CA LEU A 346 -2.25 8.99 -12.44
C LEU A 346 -0.84 9.52 -12.69
N GLN A 347 -0.15 9.98 -11.63
CA GLN A 347 1.18 10.58 -11.74
C GLN A 347 2.10 10.02 -10.66
N TYR A 348 3.18 9.34 -11.04
CA TYR A 348 4.16 8.79 -10.08
C TYR A 348 3.56 7.76 -9.11
N PHE A 349 2.55 7.01 -9.56
CA PHE A 349 1.86 6.06 -8.69
C PHE A 349 2.71 4.84 -8.28
N LEU A 350 3.77 4.49 -9.03
CA LEU A 350 4.69 3.40 -8.66
C LEU A 350 5.45 3.67 -7.34
N PHE A 351 5.35 4.89 -6.82
CA PHE A 351 5.91 5.36 -5.55
C PHE A 351 4.83 5.49 -4.46
N THR A 352 3.71 4.76 -4.62
CA THR A 352 2.60 4.68 -3.65
C THR A 352 2.44 3.25 -3.17
N ASP A 353 1.74 3.04 -2.06
CA ASP A 353 1.40 1.68 -1.58
C ASP A 353 0.27 1.02 -2.41
N ILE A 354 -0.32 1.74 -3.37
CA ILE A 354 -1.53 1.40 -4.10
C ILE A 354 -1.23 0.37 -5.21
N ASP A 355 -1.98 -0.74 -5.20
CA ASP A 355 -1.85 -1.80 -6.20
C ASP A 355 -2.51 -1.42 -7.54
N VAL A 356 -1.83 -1.73 -8.65
CA VAL A 356 -2.29 -1.47 -10.01
C VAL A 356 -3.63 -2.16 -10.34
N ASN A 357 -3.89 -3.34 -9.77
CA ASN A 357 -5.16 -4.05 -9.96
C ASN A 357 -6.31 -3.39 -9.20
N ILE A 358 -6.04 -2.80 -8.03
CA ILE A 358 -7.05 -2.02 -7.29
C ILE A 358 -7.50 -0.82 -8.15
N LEU A 359 -6.53 -0.07 -8.70
CA LEU A 359 -6.83 1.05 -9.60
C LEU A 359 -7.65 0.59 -10.81
N LYS A 360 -7.21 -0.47 -11.49
CA LYS A 360 -7.92 -1.05 -12.64
C LYS A 360 -9.38 -1.38 -12.31
N ASN A 361 -9.61 -2.02 -11.16
CA ASN A 361 -10.97 -2.39 -10.73
C ASN A 361 -11.83 -1.17 -10.45
N ILE A 362 -11.30 -0.15 -9.76
CA ILE A 362 -12.00 1.11 -9.51
C ILE A 362 -12.35 1.79 -10.83
N ILE A 363 -11.38 1.89 -11.75
CA ILE A 363 -11.55 2.58 -13.04
C ILE A 363 -12.67 1.93 -13.86
N ILE A 364 -12.63 0.60 -14.00
CA ILE A 364 -13.62 -0.15 -14.77
C ILE A 364 -14.99 -0.10 -14.09
N TYR A 365 -15.06 -0.45 -12.80
CA TYR A 365 -16.33 -0.56 -12.08
C TYR A 365 -17.09 0.77 -12.01
N TYR A 366 -16.38 1.88 -11.80
CA TYR A 366 -17.00 3.20 -11.67
C TYR A 366 -16.97 4.01 -12.98
N ASN A 367 -16.49 3.45 -14.09
CA ASN A 367 -16.31 4.14 -15.37
C ASN A 367 -15.53 5.46 -15.22
N ILE A 368 -14.37 5.39 -14.56
CA ILE A 368 -13.55 6.57 -14.27
C ILE A 368 -12.84 7.05 -15.55
N LYS A 369 -12.83 8.37 -15.77
CA LYS A 369 -12.04 9.04 -16.78
C LYS A 369 -10.58 9.14 -16.31
N LEU A 370 -9.76 8.18 -16.71
CA LEU A 370 -8.34 8.09 -16.33
C LEU A 370 -7.44 8.91 -17.27
N ILE A 371 -6.64 9.81 -16.70
CA ILE A 371 -5.63 10.62 -17.40
C ILE A 371 -4.24 10.24 -16.89
N ILE A 372 -3.30 9.96 -17.80
CA ILE A 372 -1.92 9.56 -17.45
C ILE A 372 -0.92 10.55 -18.08
N PRO A 373 -0.32 11.49 -17.33
CA PRO A 373 0.72 12.36 -17.85
C PRO A 373 2.12 11.71 -17.77
N LEU A 374 2.86 11.75 -18.88
CA LEU A 374 4.21 11.18 -19.00
C LEU A 374 5.27 12.25 -18.68
N HIS A 375 5.68 12.29 -17.41
CA HIS A 375 6.74 13.20 -16.93
C HIS A 375 8.14 12.58 -16.93
N ASP A 376 8.27 11.25 -16.91
CA ASP A 376 9.55 10.55 -16.85
C ASP A 376 9.42 9.13 -17.44
N PHE A 377 10.51 8.39 -17.52
CA PHE A 377 10.56 7.04 -18.10
C PHE A 377 10.39 5.92 -17.06
N TYR A 378 9.73 6.22 -15.94
CA TYR A 378 9.50 5.25 -14.85
C TYR A 378 8.59 4.08 -15.24
N PHE A 379 7.76 4.21 -16.29
CA PHE A 379 7.00 3.09 -16.85
C PHE A 379 7.82 2.17 -17.76
N CYS A 380 9.00 2.60 -18.22
CA CYS A 380 9.88 1.85 -19.10
C CYS A 380 10.77 0.86 -18.32
N ASN A 381 10.18 0.09 -17.41
CA ASN A 381 10.86 -0.92 -16.61
C ASN A 381 10.03 -2.23 -16.59
N LYS A 382 10.72 -3.36 -16.78
CA LYS A 382 10.12 -4.71 -16.80
C LYS A 382 9.81 -5.23 -15.39
N GLU A 383 10.67 -4.92 -14.42
CA GLU A 383 10.56 -5.44 -13.07
C GLU A 383 9.74 -4.48 -12.20
N MET A 384 8.53 -4.92 -11.85
CA MET A 384 7.57 -4.14 -11.06
C MET A 384 7.91 -4.29 -9.58
N TYR A 385 8.98 -3.64 -9.13
CA TYR A 385 9.16 -3.41 -7.71
C TYR A 385 8.59 -2.03 -7.42
N LYS A 386 7.57 -1.96 -6.54
CA LYS A 386 7.22 -0.70 -5.86
C LYS A 386 8.54 0.00 -5.54
N LEU A 387 8.74 1.19 -6.10
CA LEU A 387 10.03 1.89 -6.02
C LEU A 387 10.14 2.49 -4.62
N ASN A 388 10.33 1.62 -3.63
CA ASN A 388 10.50 1.98 -2.23
C ASN A 388 11.92 2.51 -1.95
N ASN A 389 12.84 2.38 -2.92
CA ASN A 389 14.20 2.90 -2.83
C ASN A 389 14.38 4.09 -3.78
N LEU A 390 14.80 5.21 -3.21
CA LEU A 390 15.20 6.46 -3.89
C LEU A 390 16.37 6.29 -4.88
N GLU A 391 17.03 5.13 -4.92
CA GLU A 391 18.24 4.87 -5.72
C GLU A 391 17.99 4.48 -7.19
N TYR A 392 16.74 4.27 -7.61
CA TYR A 392 16.47 3.88 -9.00
C TYR A 392 16.45 5.11 -9.94
N TYR A 393 17.46 5.19 -10.81
CA TYR A 393 17.59 6.19 -11.88
C TYR A 393 16.54 6.03 -13.00
N VAL A 394 15.25 6.21 -12.68
CA VAL A 394 14.13 6.04 -13.64
C VAL A 394 14.19 6.97 -14.86
N HIS A 395 14.96 8.06 -14.77
CA HIS A 395 15.12 9.07 -15.82
C HIS A 395 15.83 8.53 -17.06
N ASN A 396 16.70 7.51 -16.93
CA ASN A 396 17.50 6.98 -18.05
C ASN A 396 16.95 5.66 -18.63
N ASN A 397 15.83 5.16 -18.11
CA ASN A 397 15.26 3.87 -18.51
C ASN A 397 15.00 3.73 -20.02
N TYR A 398 14.83 4.85 -20.74
CA TYR A 398 14.66 4.86 -22.19
C TYR A 398 15.94 4.48 -22.97
N LEU A 399 17.11 4.46 -22.32
CA LEU A 399 18.38 4.03 -22.93
C LEU A 399 18.54 2.51 -22.98
N ASN A 400 17.68 1.76 -22.29
CA ASN A 400 17.73 0.30 -22.31
C ASN A 400 17.43 -0.23 -23.73
N SER A 401 18.23 -1.21 -24.19
CA SER A 401 18.09 -1.80 -25.53
C SER A 401 16.74 -2.50 -25.74
N ASN A 402 16.15 -3.04 -24.66
CA ASN A 402 14.85 -3.73 -24.66
C ASN A 402 13.85 -3.00 -23.75
N ILE A 403 13.35 -1.84 -24.18
CA ILE A 403 12.30 -1.12 -23.45
C ILE A 403 11.02 -1.96 -23.43
N ILE A 404 10.52 -2.26 -22.24
CA ILE A 404 9.28 -3.02 -22.01
C ILE A 404 8.47 -2.29 -20.94
N ILE A 405 7.14 -2.23 -21.11
CA ILE A 405 6.20 -1.83 -20.06
C ILE A 405 5.63 -3.09 -19.43
N ASN A 406 5.56 -3.15 -18.10
CA ASN A 406 4.90 -4.23 -17.39
C ASN A 406 3.44 -4.42 -17.87
N SER A 407 3.00 -5.66 -18.04
CA SER A 407 1.68 -5.97 -18.59
C SER A 407 0.51 -5.36 -17.81
N GLN A 408 0.61 -5.22 -16.47
CA GLN A 408 -0.42 -4.61 -15.64
C GLN A 408 -0.52 -3.08 -15.87
N ILE A 409 0.62 -2.43 -16.10
CA ILE A 409 0.69 -1.00 -16.48
C ILE A 409 0.14 -0.80 -17.89
N LEU A 410 0.46 -1.72 -18.80
CA LEU A 410 -0.05 -1.68 -20.16
C LEU A 410 -1.58 -1.78 -20.18
N CYS A 411 -2.18 -2.60 -19.30
CA CYS A 411 -3.63 -2.62 -19.10
C CYS A 411 -4.18 -1.25 -18.67
N LEU A 412 -3.51 -0.55 -17.75
CA LEU A 412 -3.90 0.83 -17.39
C LEU A 412 -3.83 1.77 -18.60
N PHE A 413 -2.82 1.63 -19.45
CA PHE A 413 -2.69 2.42 -20.66
C PHE A 413 -3.86 2.18 -21.63
N TYR A 414 -4.30 0.92 -21.79
CA TYR A 414 -5.43 0.58 -22.66
C TYR A 414 -6.77 1.13 -22.17
N ILE A 415 -6.99 1.21 -20.85
CA ILE A 415 -8.23 1.74 -20.28
C ILE A 415 -8.16 3.25 -19.98
N ALA A 416 -7.01 3.89 -20.20
CA ALA A 416 -6.86 5.32 -20.02
C ALA A 416 -7.64 6.10 -21.07
N TYR A 417 -8.35 7.15 -20.65
CA TYR A 417 -8.99 8.09 -21.57
C TYR A 417 -7.92 8.77 -22.44
N LYS A 418 -6.88 9.32 -21.81
CA LYS A 418 -5.75 9.94 -22.52
C LYS A 418 -4.44 9.73 -21.77
N ILE A 419 -3.40 9.43 -22.53
CA ILE A 419 -2.01 9.40 -22.09
C ILE A 419 -1.33 10.61 -22.71
N LEU A 420 -0.85 11.53 -21.87
CA LEU A 420 -0.37 12.84 -22.29
C LEU A 420 1.15 12.82 -22.40
N TYR A 421 1.70 13.24 -23.54
CA TYR A 421 3.15 13.41 -23.71
C TYR A 421 3.52 14.85 -24.05
N PRO A 422 4.61 15.40 -23.48
CA PRO A 422 5.02 16.80 -23.70
C PRO A 422 5.85 17.04 -24.95
N SER A 423 6.54 16.01 -25.46
CA SER A 423 7.60 16.14 -26.47
C SER A 423 7.57 14.99 -27.48
N GLU A 424 8.04 15.24 -28.70
CA GLU A 424 8.25 14.19 -29.71
C GLU A 424 9.31 13.18 -29.26
N PHE A 425 10.27 13.63 -28.45
CA PHE A 425 11.19 12.73 -27.76
C PHE A 425 10.44 11.65 -26.95
N VAL A 426 9.54 12.05 -26.04
CA VAL A 426 8.75 11.10 -25.23
C VAL A 426 7.86 10.23 -26.12
N TYR A 427 7.21 10.81 -27.13
CA TYR A 427 6.39 10.06 -28.09
C TYR A 427 7.20 8.98 -28.80
N SER A 428 8.40 9.31 -29.31
CA SER A 428 9.25 8.37 -30.05
C SER A 428 9.68 7.16 -29.23
N ILE A 429 9.81 7.31 -27.91
CA ILE A 429 10.14 6.23 -26.98
C ILE A 429 8.89 5.38 -26.70
N TYR A 430 7.79 5.99 -26.24
CA TYR A 430 6.59 5.24 -25.87
C TYR A 430 5.85 4.63 -27.07
N ARG A 431 5.97 5.20 -28.28
CA ARG A 431 5.36 4.64 -29.50
C ARG A 431 6.00 3.34 -29.97
N LYS A 432 7.26 3.08 -29.60
CA LYS A 432 7.94 1.79 -29.88
C LYS A 432 7.27 0.62 -29.15
N ILE A 433 6.68 0.90 -27.99
CA ILE A 433 6.13 -0.09 -27.04
C ILE A 433 4.59 -0.06 -26.94
N TYR A 434 3.95 1.07 -27.27
CA TYR A 434 2.51 1.26 -27.18
C TYR A 434 1.97 2.03 -28.40
N LYS A 435 1.08 1.39 -29.18
CA LYS A 435 0.66 1.86 -30.52
C LYS A 435 -0.77 2.41 -30.60
N ASN A 436 -1.46 2.55 -29.48
CA ASN A 436 -2.86 3.01 -29.47
C ASN A 436 -2.99 4.51 -29.75
N SER A 437 -4.18 4.97 -30.11
CA SER A 437 -4.50 6.37 -30.45
C SER A 437 -4.74 7.27 -29.24
N ASN A 438 -4.92 6.71 -28.04
CA ASN A 438 -5.11 7.49 -26.82
C ASN A 438 -3.82 8.16 -26.28
N LEU A 439 -2.69 7.99 -26.97
CA LEU A 439 -1.45 8.74 -26.73
C LEU A 439 -1.52 10.10 -27.44
N ILE A 440 -1.61 11.19 -26.68
CA ILE A 440 -1.93 12.54 -27.17
C ILE A 440 -0.84 13.54 -26.81
N LYS A 441 -0.38 14.30 -27.82
CA LYS A 441 0.53 15.43 -27.60
C LYS A 441 -0.18 16.49 -26.76
N PHE A 442 0.44 16.89 -25.66
CA PHE A 442 -0.18 17.81 -24.72
C PHE A 442 0.85 18.76 -24.12
N ASN A 443 0.62 20.06 -24.30
CA ASN A 443 1.53 21.09 -23.82
C ASN A 443 1.28 21.36 -22.33
N TRP A 444 2.32 21.28 -21.52
CA TRP A 444 2.26 21.66 -20.11
C TRP A 444 2.02 23.18 -19.97
N ILE A 445 1.46 23.61 -18.84
CA ILE A 445 1.24 25.04 -18.55
C ILE A 445 2.59 25.73 -18.42
N ASP A 446 2.89 26.66 -19.32
CA ASP A 446 4.18 27.32 -19.39
C ASP A 446 4.07 28.71 -20.07
N TYR A 447 5.18 29.45 -20.09
CA TYR A 447 5.28 30.74 -20.76
C TYR A 447 5.20 30.61 -22.28
N LYS A 448 4.57 31.58 -22.94
CA LYS A 448 4.58 31.64 -24.41
C LYS A 448 5.98 31.99 -24.91
N LEU A 449 6.57 31.11 -25.71
CA LEU A 449 7.75 31.44 -26.51
C LEU A 449 7.32 32.30 -27.69
N ASP A 450 7.86 33.51 -27.78
CA ASP A 450 7.77 34.31 -29.01
C ASP A 450 8.68 33.69 -30.08
N LYS A 451 8.19 33.56 -31.32
CA LYS A 451 8.97 33.02 -32.43
C LYS A 451 10.08 33.99 -32.88
N ASN A 452 10.00 35.25 -32.46
CA ASN A 452 10.93 36.32 -32.85
C ASN A 452 11.88 36.74 -31.73
N ILE A 453 12.19 35.87 -30.76
CA ILE A 453 13.16 36.20 -29.70
C ILE A 453 14.52 36.49 -30.34
N LYS A 454 14.89 37.77 -30.35
CA LYS A 454 16.21 38.21 -30.78
C LYS A 454 17.25 37.86 -29.72
N TYR A 455 18.46 37.56 -30.17
CA TYR A 455 19.62 37.45 -29.30
C TYR A 455 19.76 38.73 -28.45
N ARG A 456 20.01 38.56 -27.16
CA ARG A 456 20.24 39.66 -26.21
C ARG A 456 21.59 39.51 -25.56
N ARG A 457 22.28 40.63 -25.41
CA ARG A 457 23.54 40.70 -24.68
C ARG A 457 23.35 41.34 -23.32
N GLN A 458 23.80 40.64 -22.28
CA GLN A 458 23.99 41.19 -20.95
C GLN A 458 25.39 41.82 -20.86
N LYS A 459 25.49 43.09 -20.43
CA LYS A 459 26.78 43.81 -20.35
C LYS A 459 27.75 43.09 -19.40
N ILE A 460 28.98 42.85 -19.87
CA ILE A 460 30.08 42.34 -19.03
C ILE A 460 30.57 43.50 -18.16
N VAL A 461 30.69 43.28 -16.85
CA VAL A 461 31.10 44.30 -15.87
C VAL A 461 32.42 43.88 -15.25
N ASN A 462 33.39 44.81 -15.19
CA ASN A 462 34.71 44.59 -14.58
C ASN A 462 35.50 43.38 -15.14
N ASN A 463 35.33 43.06 -16.42
CA ASN A 463 35.88 41.84 -17.06
C ASN A 463 35.46 40.54 -16.36
N ILE A 464 34.28 40.52 -15.73
CA ILE A 464 33.73 39.33 -15.08
C ILE A 464 32.57 38.78 -15.91
N ILE A 465 32.70 37.54 -16.37
CA ILE A 465 31.65 36.78 -17.04
C ILE A 465 30.97 35.89 -16.00
N ASN A 466 29.69 36.14 -15.76
CA ASN A 466 28.87 35.34 -14.84
C ASN A 466 28.03 34.34 -15.65
N ILE A 467 28.14 33.06 -15.34
CA ILE A 467 27.41 31.98 -16.02
C ILE A 467 26.45 31.35 -15.02
N GLY A 468 25.19 31.15 -15.41
CA GLY A 468 24.14 30.64 -14.53
C GLY A 468 23.76 29.20 -14.82
N MET A 469 23.79 28.36 -13.79
CA MET A 469 23.03 27.11 -13.70
C MET A 469 21.88 27.34 -12.71
N LEU A 470 20.75 27.81 -13.23
CA LEU A 470 19.59 28.21 -12.43
C LEU A 470 18.72 27.00 -11.99
N SER A 471 19.36 25.89 -11.65
CA SER A 471 18.78 24.66 -11.12
C SER A 471 19.74 24.05 -10.10
N GLU A 472 19.21 23.24 -9.17
CA GLU A 472 20.02 22.52 -8.19
C GLU A 472 21.07 21.62 -8.87
N ASN A 473 22.27 21.56 -8.29
CA ASN A 473 23.34 20.71 -8.79
C ASN A 473 23.03 19.24 -8.50
N SER A 474 22.78 18.45 -9.56
CA SER A 474 22.48 17.02 -9.43
C SER A 474 23.02 16.25 -10.63
N ILE A 475 23.21 14.94 -10.46
CA ILE A 475 23.68 14.04 -11.52
C ILE A 475 22.81 14.14 -12.79
N TYR A 476 21.50 14.33 -12.62
CA TYR A 476 20.53 14.52 -13.71
C TYR A 476 20.82 15.80 -14.51
N LYS A 477 21.19 16.88 -13.81
CA LYS A 477 21.54 18.18 -14.37
C LYS A 477 23.01 18.29 -14.81
N GLY A 478 23.75 17.18 -14.73
CA GLY A 478 25.10 17.07 -15.29
C GLY A 478 26.21 17.58 -14.38
N THR A 479 26.14 17.33 -13.07
CA THR A 479 27.21 17.69 -12.11
C THR A 479 28.62 17.38 -12.62
N GLU A 480 28.81 16.24 -13.27
CA GLU A 480 30.09 15.83 -13.87
C GLU A 480 30.64 16.77 -14.94
N TYR A 481 29.78 17.47 -15.69
CA TYR A 481 30.20 18.51 -16.64
C TYR A 481 30.53 19.80 -15.88
N ILE A 482 29.68 20.16 -14.92
CA ILE A 482 29.80 21.39 -14.13
C ILE A 482 31.09 21.41 -13.32
N ASP A 483 31.42 20.30 -12.65
CA ASP A 483 32.65 20.14 -11.86
C ASP A 483 33.92 20.34 -12.69
N LYS A 484 33.87 20.06 -14.00
CA LYS A 484 34.99 20.32 -14.92
C LYS A 484 35.05 21.79 -15.33
N LEU A 485 33.90 22.40 -15.63
CA LEU A 485 33.83 23.82 -16.01
C LEU A 485 34.17 24.77 -14.86
N GLU A 486 33.83 24.42 -13.62
CA GLU A 486 34.17 25.23 -12.43
C GLU A 486 35.68 25.33 -12.17
N LYS A 487 36.49 24.44 -12.73
CA LYS A 487 37.96 24.53 -12.67
C LYS A 487 38.52 25.66 -13.56
N ILE A 488 37.70 26.20 -14.46
CA ILE A 488 38.09 27.24 -15.41
C ILE A 488 37.69 28.60 -14.83
N SER A 489 38.63 29.27 -14.18
CA SER A 489 38.39 30.57 -13.53
C SER A 489 38.74 31.78 -14.41
N LYS A 490 39.43 31.57 -15.53
CA LYS A 490 39.84 32.63 -16.47
C LYS A 490 39.75 32.18 -17.92
N TYR A 491 39.41 33.11 -18.80
CA TYR A 491 39.48 32.95 -20.25
C TYR A 491 39.79 34.30 -20.90
N LYS A 492 40.91 34.37 -21.64
CA LYS A 492 41.49 35.63 -22.13
C LYS A 492 41.70 36.61 -20.96
N GLU A 493 41.27 37.86 -21.09
CA GLU A 493 41.31 38.89 -20.04
C GLU A 493 40.16 38.80 -19.02
N TYR A 494 39.22 37.86 -19.20
CA TYR A 494 38.01 37.75 -18.40
C TYR A 494 38.14 36.74 -17.26
N THR A 495 37.57 37.09 -16.10
CA THR A 495 37.35 36.17 -14.98
C THR A 495 35.99 35.51 -15.12
N ILE A 496 35.89 34.21 -14.87
CA ILE A 496 34.65 33.45 -15.01
C ILE A 496 34.12 33.08 -13.63
N ASN A 497 32.84 33.39 -13.40
CA ASN A 497 32.09 32.95 -12.23
C ASN A 497 30.93 32.07 -12.67
N ILE A 498 30.77 30.89 -12.07
CA ILE A 498 29.61 30.01 -12.31
C ILE A 498 28.70 30.08 -11.08
N PHE A 499 27.46 30.53 -11.25
CA PHE A 499 26.42 30.60 -10.22
C PHE A 499 25.49 29.39 -10.33
N ILE A 500 25.38 28.62 -9.25
CA ILE A 500 24.63 27.38 -9.16
C ILE A 500 23.70 27.44 -7.95
N VAL A 501 22.42 27.11 -8.16
CA VAL A 501 21.44 27.02 -7.07
C VAL A 501 21.91 25.99 -6.04
N ASP A 502 21.79 26.34 -4.76
CA ASP A 502 22.24 25.55 -3.60
C ASP A 502 23.76 25.40 -3.42
N LYS A 503 24.56 26.13 -4.21
CA LYS A 503 26.01 26.24 -3.99
C LYS A 503 26.43 27.67 -3.65
N ASN A 504 26.20 28.58 -4.59
CA ASN A 504 26.57 30.00 -4.48
C ASN A 504 25.47 30.94 -5.03
N LEU A 505 24.33 30.37 -5.40
CA LEU A 505 23.10 31.08 -5.73
C LEU A 505 21.97 30.57 -4.81
N PRO A 506 21.20 31.45 -4.14
CA PRO A 506 20.10 31.01 -3.29
C PRO A 506 18.93 30.47 -4.12
N LYS A 507 18.09 29.61 -3.51
CA LYS A 507 16.80 29.21 -4.09
C LYS A 507 15.93 30.44 -4.36
N TYR A 508 15.11 30.37 -5.39
CA TYR A 508 14.29 31.47 -5.86
C TYR A 508 12.93 30.97 -6.34
N ASN A 509 11.90 31.81 -6.23
CA ASN A 509 10.59 31.49 -6.77
C ASN A 509 10.60 31.60 -8.30
N GLU A 510 9.77 30.83 -8.98
CA GLU A 510 9.70 30.82 -10.44
C GLU A 510 9.51 32.22 -11.06
N GLU A 511 8.79 33.11 -10.39
CA GLU A 511 8.54 34.50 -10.81
C GLU A 511 9.79 35.40 -10.71
N GLU A 512 10.77 35.01 -9.90
CA GLU A 512 12.01 35.74 -9.68
C GLU A 512 13.12 35.39 -10.69
N TYR A 513 12.88 34.44 -11.60
CA TYR A 513 13.91 33.95 -12.54
C TYR A 513 14.61 35.08 -13.30
N PHE A 514 13.86 36.00 -13.90
CA PHE A 514 14.42 37.14 -14.65
C PHE A 514 15.09 38.16 -13.73
N THR A 515 14.56 38.34 -12.52
CA THR A 515 15.17 39.19 -11.49
C THR A 515 16.54 38.64 -11.09
N PHE A 516 16.69 37.31 -10.99
CA PHE A 516 17.95 36.66 -10.66
C PHE A 516 18.98 36.80 -11.79
N ILE A 517 18.57 36.62 -13.05
CA ILE A 517 19.43 36.89 -14.21
C ILE A 517 20.03 38.30 -14.11
N LYS A 518 19.19 39.30 -13.80
CA LYS A 518 19.63 40.70 -13.65
C LYS A 518 20.49 40.92 -12.40
N LYS A 519 20.04 40.45 -11.24
CA LYS A 519 20.69 40.65 -9.93
C LYS A 519 22.12 40.10 -9.90
N TYR A 520 22.34 38.96 -10.52
CA TYR A 520 23.66 38.31 -10.59
C TYR A 520 24.40 38.59 -11.90
N ASN A 521 23.86 39.49 -12.74
CA ASN A 521 24.37 39.86 -14.06
C ASN A 521 24.79 38.66 -14.90
N ILE A 522 23.91 37.66 -15.02
CA ILE A 522 24.19 36.41 -15.73
C ILE A 522 24.32 36.68 -17.23
N ASN A 523 25.49 36.36 -17.80
CA ASN A 523 25.84 36.56 -19.20
C ASN A 523 25.55 35.34 -20.09
N GLY A 524 25.41 34.15 -19.51
CA GLY A 524 25.08 32.93 -20.24
C GLY A 524 24.58 31.82 -19.31
N LEU A 525 23.92 30.80 -19.88
CA LEU A 525 23.26 29.74 -19.12
C LEU A 525 23.76 28.34 -19.46
N LEU A 526 23.78 27.46 -18.46
CA LEU A 526 24.18 26.06 -18.60
C LEU A 526 22.98 25.11 -18.52
N TYR A 527 22.86 24.22 -19.50
CA TYR A 527 21.84 23.17 -19.62
C TYR A 527 22.51 21.85 -20.06
N LEU A 528 23.45 21.36 -19.27
CA LEU A 528 24.30 20.20 -19.57
C LEU A 528 23.75 18.90 -18.94
N ASN A 529 22.45 18.66 -19.05
CA ASN A 529 21.80 17.47 -18.53
C ASN A 529 22.49 16.18 -19.02
N LYS A 530 22.62 15.20 -18.12
CA LYS A 530 23.25 13.91 -18.41
C LYS A 530 22.35 13.02 -19.27
N TRP A 531 21.05 13.05 -19.00
CA TRP A 531 20.02 12.28 -19.72
C TRP A 531 18.95 13.20 -20.27
N GLY A 532 18.32 12.79 -21.36
CA GLY A 532 17.27 13.54 -22.05
C GLY A 532 16.08 13.82 -21.12
N GLU A 533 15.76 15.09 -20.94
CA GLU A 533 14.57 15.50 -20.19
C GLU A 533 13.31 15.29 -21.03
N THR A 534 12.23 14.83 -20.41
CA THR A 534 10.91 14.76 -21.03
C THR A 534 10.39 16.15 -21.39
N TYR A 535 10.60 17.12 -20.49
CA TYR A 535 10.31 18.54 -20.65
C TYR A 535 10.96 19.36 -19.52
N CYS A 536 11.46 20.55 -19.84
CA CYS A 536 12.12 21.44 -18.89
C CYS A 536 11.43 22.81 -18.81
N TYR A 537 10.89 23.16 -17.64
CA TYR A 537 10.21 24.44 -17.43
C TYR A 537 11.17 25.64 -17.39
N SER A 538 12.37 25.47 -16.84
CA SER A 538 13.33 26.56 -16.78
C SER A 538 13.85 26.94 -18.17
N LEU A 539 13.91 25.99 -19.11
CA LEU A 539 14.35 26.23 -20.47
C LEU A 539 13.49 27.30 -21.19
N THR A 540 12.17 27.30 -20.98
CA THR A 540 11.27 28.30 -21.57
C THR A 540 11.69 29.71 -21.16
N LYS A 541 12.00 29.90 -19.88
CA LYS A 541 12.46 31.19 -19.35
C LYS A 541 13.85 31.54 -19.85
N ALA A 542 14.77 30.57 -19.88
CA ALA A 542 16.11 30.74 -20.44
C ALA A 542 16.05 31.24 -21.89
N LEU A 543 15.22 30.62 -22.73
CA LEU A 543 15.01 31.07 -24.11
C LEU A 543 14.43 32.49 -24.15
N LEU A 544 13.45 32.82 -23.31
CA LEU A 544 12.87 34.17 -23.22
C LEU A 544 13.86 35.26 -22.78
N THR A 545 14.96 34.90 -22.11
CA THR A 545 16.03 35.87 -21.82
C THR A 545 16.71 36.35 -23.10
N GLY A 546 16.86 35.47 -24.10
CA GLY A 546 17.62 35.71 -25.32
C GLY A 546 19.15 35.64 -25.16
N ILE A 547 19.68 35.35 -23.97
CA ILE A 547 21.13 35.27 -23.73
C ILE A 547 21.71 33.92 -24.21
N PRO A 548 23.05 33.81 -24.38
CA PRO A 548 23.69 32.55 -24.77
C PRO A 548 23.33 31.36 -23.87
N ILE A 549 23.16 30.19 -24.48
CA ILE A 549 22.93 28.92 -23.76
C ILE A 549 23.96 27.88 -24.23
N PHE A 550 24.63 27.23 -23.29
CA PHE A 550 25.48 26.07 -23.53
C PHE A 550 24.80 24.80 -23.02
N TYR A 551 24.56 23.83 -23.91
CA TYR A 551 23.66 22.71 -23.60
C TYR A 551 24.03 21.38 -24.28
N ASN A 552 23.57 20.28 -23.68
CA ASN A 552 23.55 18.97 -24.34
C ASN A 552 22.26 18.85 -25.18
N ASN A 553 22.41 18.62 -26.49
CA ASN A 553 21.34 18.58 -27.48
C ASN A 553 20.61 17.23 -27.51
N ILE A 554 20.06 16.82 -26.36
CA ILE A 554 19.38 15.54 -26.12
C ILE A 554 17.97 15.74 -25.55
N GLY A 555 17.13 14.70 -25.64
CA GLY A 555 15.75 14.74 -25.15
C GLY A 555 14.91 15.88 -25.74
N CYS A 556 14.11 16.55 -24.90
CA CYS A 556 13.28 17.68 -25.33
C CYS A 556 14.08 18.93 -25.73
N PHE A 557 15.39 19.03 -25.45
CA PHE A 557 16.16 20.22 -25.84
C PHE A 557 16.35 20.29 -27.35
N LYS A 558 16.51 19.12 -27.98
CA LYS A 558 16.69 18.97 -29.42
C LYS A 558 15.53 19.48 -30.26
N GLU A 559 14.33 19.43 -29.71
CA GLU A 559 13.11 19.91 -30.38
C GLU A 559 12.68 21.33 -29.95
N ARG A 560 13.15 21.83 -28.80
CA ARG A 560 12.69 23.10 -28.22
C ARG A 560 13.69 24.25 -28.35
N ILE A 561 14.98 23.98 -28.38
CA ILE A 561 15.99 25.02 -28.59
C ILE A 561 16.11 25.29 -30.10
N PRO A 562 15.78 26.51 -30.57
CA PRO A 562 15.86 26.82 -31.98
C PRO A 562 17.30 26.88 -32.46
N ILE A 563 17.51 26.75 -33.77
CA ILE A 563 18.83 26.91 -34.37
C ILE A 563 19.17 28.41 -34.35
N ALA A 564 20.13 28.80 -33.52
CA ALA A 564 20.66 30.15 -33.45
C ALA A 564 22.14 30.12 -33.06
N GLU A 565 22.92 31.11 -33.50
CA GLU A 565 24.39 31.12 -33.29
C GLU A 565 24.75 31.10 -31.81
N HIS A 566 23.98 31.77 -30.96
CA HIS A 566 24.23 31.91 -29.53
C HIS A 566 23.81 30.72 -28.67
N TYR A 567 23.22 29.68 -29.27
CA TYR A 567 22.89 28.44 -28.58
C TYR A 567 23.91 27.37 -28.96
N ILE A 568 24.89 27.17 -28.08
CA ILE A 568 26.02 26.26 -28.32
C ILE A 568 25.70 24.86 -27.81
N LYS A 569 25.74 23.92 -28.76
CA LYS A 569 25.61 22.49 -28.49
C LYS A 569 26.95 21.95 -28.01
N ASN A 570 26.90 21.11 -26.98
CA ASN A 570 28.02 20.29 -26.54
C ASN A 570 27.95 18.89 -27.15
N ASN A 571 26.92 18.11 -26.76
CA ASN A 571 26.68 16.74 -27.22
C ASN A 571 25.38 16.63 -28.02
N GLU A 572 25.30 15.70 -28.97
CA GLU A 572 24.06 15.43 -29.75
C GLU A 572 23.40 14.08 -29.41
N SER A 573 24.04 13.32 -28.52
CA SER A 573 23.58 12.03 -27.98
C SER A 573 24.09 11.88 -26.55
N GLU A 574 23.50 10.95 -25.81
CA GLU A 574 23.96 10.56 -24.48
C GLU A 574 25.32 9.85 -24.59
N GLU A 575 26.32 10.36 -23.88
CA GLU A 575 27.68 9.80 -23.84
C GLU A 575 27.94 9.17 -22.46
N ASN A 576 28.49 7.95 -22.44
CA ASN A 576 28.82 7.25 -21.18
C ASN A 576 30.03 7.86 -20.47
N LEU A 577 30.93 8.49 -21.23
CA LEU A 577 32.14 9.15 -20.75
C LEU A 577 32.19 10.55 -21.37
N ILE A 578 32.61 11.54 -20.57
CA ILE A 578 32.74 12.92 -21.04
C ILE A 578 33.99 13.04 -21.91
N ASP A 579 33.81 13.43 -23.17
CA ASP A 579 34.88 13.94 -24.02
C ASP A 579 35.29 15.36 -23.54
N GLU A 580 36.34 15.42 -22.72
CA GLU A 580 36.82 16.68 -22.13
C GLU A 580 37.31 17.68 -23.17
N GLU A 581 37.98 17.21 -24.22
CA GLU A 581 38.53 18.09 -25.26
C GLU A 581 37.39 18.77 -26.02
N LYS A 582 36.37 17.99 -26.40
CA LYS A 582 35.15 18.50 -27.03
C LYS A 582 34.38 19.46 -26.11
N LEU A 583 34.22 19.10 -24.83
CA LEU A 583 33.56 19.96 -23.84
C LEU A 583 34.24 21.32 -23.74
N LEU A 584 35.57 21.33 -23.56
CA LEU A 584 36.35 22.57 -23.45
C LEU A 584 36.30 23.39 -24.73
N LYS A 585 36.46 22.75 -25.89
CA LYS A 585 36.40 23.42 -27.20
C LYS A 585 35.05 24.13 -27.40
N ASN A 586 33.94 23.44 -27.11
CA ASN A 586 32.62 24.02 -27.27
C ASN A 586 32.31 25.07 -26.19
N TYR A 587 32.80 24.88 -24.96
CA TYR A 587 32.67 25.87 -23.90
C TYR A 587 33.40 27.17 -24.22
N TYR A 588 34.62 27.11 -24.76
CA TYR A 588 35.34 28.30 -25.21
C TYR A 588 34.62 29.02 -26.35
N LYS A 589 34.05 28.28 -27.30
CA LYS A 589 33.17 28.87 -28.33
C LYS A 589 31.97 29.60 -27.72
N PHE A 590 31.38 29.04 -26.67
CA PHE A 590 30.29 29.70 -25.93
C PHE A 590 30.75 30.98 -25.23
N LEU A 591 31.94 30.99 -24.61
CA LEU A 591 32.53 32.20 -24.03
C LEU A 591 32.84 33.26 -25.10
N ASP A 592 33.36 32.85 -26.26
CA ASP A 592 33.62 33.76 -27.38
C ASP A 592 32.35 34.48 -27.82
N ILE A 593 31.22 33.76 -27.90
CA ILE A 593 29.92 34.38 -28.22
C ILE A 593 29.46 35.38 -27.16
N ILE A 594 29.70 35.10 -25.87
CA ILE A 594 29.39 36.05 -24.80
C ILE A 594 30.21 37.35 -24.96
N ILE A 595 31.44 37.23 -25.42
CA ILE A 595 32.38 38.34 -25.61
C ILE A 595 32.08 39.12 -26.91
N GLU A 596 31.70 38.43 -27.99
CA GLU A 596 31.51 39.02 -29.32
C GLU A 596 30.50 40.18 -29.36
N ASN A 597 30.87 41.24 -30.09
CA ASN A 597 30.31 42.60 -29.96
C ASN A 597 29.19 42.92 -30.97
N LYS A 598 28.61 41.92 -31.66
CA LYS A 598 27.78 42.14 -32.86
C LYS A 598 26.31 42.52 -32.63
N TYR A 599 25.87 42.68 -31.37
CA TYR A 599 24.44 42.73 -31.04
C TYR A 599 24.11 43.77 -29.96
N ASP A 600 22.90 44.33 -30.03
CA ASP A 600 22.42 45.41 -29.17
C ASP A 600 22.37 45.02 -27.67
N THR A 601 22.88 45.91 -26.80
CA THR A 601 22.69 45.83 -25.35
C THR A 601 21.29 46.31 -24.99
N TYR A 602 20.44 45.43 -24.47
CA TYR A 602 19.11 45.77 -23.98
C TYR A 602 19.09 45.81 -22.45
N ASP A 603 18.71 46.95 -21.87
CA ASP A 603 18.77 47.21 -20.42
C ASP A 603 17.50 46.76 -19.65
N THR A 604 16.43 46.40 -20.36
CA THR A 604 15.14 46.07 -19.74
C THR A 604 14.55 44.79 -20.31
N TYR A 605 14.54 43.73 -19.50
CA TYR A 605 13.60 42.63 -19.65
C TYR A 605 12.20 43.20 -19.42
N ASP A 606 11.41 43.41 -20.47
CA ASP A 606 10.02 43.82 -20.30
C ASP A 606 9.19 42.65 -19.76
N THR A 607 9.23 42.45 -18.45
CA THR A 607 8.49 41.40 -17.73
C THR A 607 6.98 41.57 -17.87
N ASN A 608 6.49 42.76 -18.22
CA ASN A 608 5.06 43.04 -18.37
C ASN A 608 4.46 42.42 -19.65
N SER A 609 5.30 42.02 -20.61
CA SER A 609 4.89 41.40 -21.88
C SER A 609 4.85 39.85 -21.84
N ILE A 610 5.35 39.24 -20.75
CA ILE A 610 5.50 37.79 -20.61
C ILE A 610 4.19 37.18 -20.09
N ASN A 611 3.29 36.84 -21.01
CA ASN A 611 2.04 36.17 -20.67
C ASN A 611 2.24 34.64 -20.56
N LYS A 612 1.86 34.04 -19.42
CA LYS A 612 1.62 32.59 -19.33
C LYS A 612 0.48 32.23 -20.29
N ILE A 613 0.71 31.32 -21.23
CA ILE A 613 -0.40 30.76 -22.02
C ILE A 613 -0.91 29.53 -21.29
N ILE A 614 -2.17 29.62 -20.88
CA ILE A 614 -2.96 28.46 -20.50
C ILE A 614 -3.86 28.19 -21.68
N ASN A 615 -3.68 27.04 -22.34
CA ASN A 615 -4.68 26.57 -23.30
C ASN A 615 -5.90 26.03 -22.52
N LYS A 616 -6.68 26.96 -21.95
CA LYS A 616 -7.74 26.67 -20.97
C LYS A 616 -8.77 25.68 -21.51
N GLU A 617 -9.11 25.77 -22.80
CA GLU A 617 -10.08 24.88 -23.43
C GLU A 617 -9.60 23.41 -23.47
N ASN A 618 -8.34 23.18 -23.85
CA ASN A 618 -7.77 21.84 -23.89
C ASN A 618 -7.76 21.16 -22.51
N TYR A 619 -7.40 21.91 -21.46
CA TYR A 619 -7.41 21.41 -20.10
C TYR A 619 -8.84 21.23 -19.57
N LYS A 620 -9.79 22.13 -19.85
CA LYS A 620 -11.20 21.91 -19.51
C LYS A 620 -11.75 20.63 -20.13
N GLY A 621 -11.49 20.37 -21.40
CA GLY A 621 -11.90 19.10 -22.04
C GLY A 621 -11.27 17.84 -21.42
N LEU A 622 -10.12 17.96 -20.75
CA LEU A 622 -9.55 16.89 -19.93
C LEU A 622 -10.28 16.75 -18.60
N LEU A 623 -10.53 17.86 -17.90
CA LEU A 623 -11.04 17.88 -16.53
C LEU A 623 -12.58 17.88 -16.41
N GLU A 624 -13.30 17.93 -17.52
CA GLU A 624 -14.77 17.78 -17.54
C GLU A 624 -15.19 16.33 -17.74
N TYR A 625 -16.11 15.84 -16.92
CA TYR A 625 -16.72 14.52 -17.10
C TYR A 625 -18.07 14.66 -17.81
N ASN A 626 -18.23 14.02 -18.97
CA ASN A 626 -19.49 13.97 -19.70
C ASN A 626 -20.20 12.64 -19.39
N LEU A 627 -21.52 12.64 -19.18
CA LEU A 627 -22.30 11.40 -19.00
C LEU A 627 -22.20 10.44 -20.20
N ASN A 628 -21.92 10.97 -21.39
CA ASN A 628 -21.65 10.19 -22.60
C ASN A 628 -20.22 9.65 -22.69
N TYR A 629 -19.36 9.96 -21.72
CA TYR A 629 -18.06 9.29 -21.58
C TYR A 629 -18.31 7.81 -21.32
N LYS A 630 -18.10 7.01 -22.34
CA LYS A 630 -17.87 5.58 -22.19
C LYS A 630 -16.37 5.41 -22.14
N LEU A 631 -15.88 4.56 -21.24
CA LEU A 631 -14.58 3.93 -21.45
C LEU A 631 -14.58 3.43 -22.89
N GLU A 632 -13.87 4.11 -23.78
CA GLU A 632 -13.52 3.55 -25.06
C GLU A 632 -12.64 2.37 -24.69
N GLN A 633 -13.24 1.19 -24.58
CA GLN A 633 -12.53 -0.06 -24.70
C GLN A 633 -11.92 -0.04 -26.09
N SER A 634 -10.80 0.68 -26.23
CA SER A 634 -9.91 0.65 -27.37
C SER A 634 -9.04 -0.61 -27.28
N VAL A 635 -9.65 -1.73 -26.90
CA VAL A 635 -9.48 -2.88 -27.75
C VAL A 635 -10.15 -2.44 -29.04
N ASN A 636 -9.36 -2.09 -30.04
CA ASN A 636 -9.87 -1.85 -31.38
C ASN A 636 -10.65 -3.12 -31.74
N LYS A 637 -11.98 -3.14 -31.50
CA LYS A 637 -12.78 -4.38 -31.56
C LYS A 637 -12.60 -5.01 -32.93
N LYS A 638 -12.25 -4.21 -33.94
CA LYS A 638 -11.88 -4.63 -35.31
C LYS A 638 -10.82 -5.74 -35.39
N ASP A 639 -9.91 -5.90 -34.42
CA ASP A 639 -8.78 -6.86 -34.50
C ASP A 639 -8.72 -7.87 -33.33
N ILE A 640 -9.85 -8.39 -32.84
CA ILE A 640 -9.80 -9.57 -31.95
C ILE A 640 -9.53 -10.82 -32.80
N ASN A 641 -8.26 -11.11 -33.08
CA ASN A 641 -7.83 -12.35 -33.73
C ASN A 641 -7.58 -13.44 -32.67
N ARG A 642 -8.61 -14.22 -32.35
CA ARG A 642 -8.49 -15.39 -31.44
C ARG A 642 -8.14 -16.63 -32.26
N ASN A 643 -7.23 -17.47 -31.76
CA ASN A 643 -6.92 -18.79 -32.33
C ASN A 643 -8.01 -19.85 -32.02
N TYR A 644 -9.13 -19.44 -31.42
CA TYR A 644 -10.24 -20.29 -30.99
C TYR A 644 -11.57 -19.55 -31.12
N LYS A 645 -12.67 -20.32 -31.23
CA LYS A 645 -14.04 -19.81 -31.26
C LYS A 645 -14.68 -19.87 -29.88
N VAL A 646 -15.49 -18.88 -29.52
CA VAL A 646 -16.14 -18.77 -28.20
C VAL A 646 -17.63 -19.03 -28.32
N PHE A 647 -18.14 -20.00 -27.55
CA PHE A 647 -19.53 -20.41 -27.52
C PHE A 647 -20.04 -20.53 -26.07
N PRO A 648 -20.68 -19.50 -25.51
CA PRO A 648 -21.38 -19.62 -24.23
C PRO A 648 -22.46 -20.70 -24.29
N ILE A 649 -22.60 -21.48 -23.20
CA ILE A 649 -23.62 -22.51 -23.07
C ILE A 649 -24.98 -21.85 -22.84
N TYR A 650 -25.98 -22.19 -23.63
CA TYR A 650 -27.30 -21.56 -23.60
C TYR A 650 -28.37 -22.54 -23.12
N PHE A 651 -29.13 -22.14 -22.11
CA PHE A 651 -30.23 -22.89 -21.52
C PHE A 651 -31.57 -22.38 -22.05
N PRO A 652 -32.35 -23.18 -22.81
CA PRO A 652 -33.62 -22.72 -23.38
C PRO A 652 -34.81 -22.69 -22.39
N GLN A 653 -34.58 -22.94 -21.10
CA GLN A 653 -35.61 -23.29 -20.10
C GLN A 653 -36.39 -22.12 -19.45
N PHE A 654 -36.18 -20.88 -19.89
CA PHE A 654 -36.78 -19.69 -19.26
C PHE A 654 -38.16 -19.35 -19.82
N HIS A 655 -39.09 -20.28 -19.73
CA HIS A 655 -40.51 -20.12 -20.07
C HIS A 655 -41.32 -21.23 -19.39
N LYS A 656 -42.64 -21.06 -19.31
CA LYS A 656 -43.53 -22.09 -18.74
C LYS A 656 -43.44 -23.40 -19.54
N LEU A 657 -43.30 -24.51 -18.82
CA LEU A 657 -43.25 -25.87 -19.37
C LEU A 657 -44.07 -26.81 -18.50
N ASP A 658 -44.91 -27.63 -19.12
CA ASP A 658 -45.77 -28.58 -18.40
C ASP A 658 -44.93 -29.62 -17.63
N GLU A 659 -43.80 -30.04 -18.21
CA GLU A 659 -42.87 -30.97 -17.57
C GLU A 659 -42.24 -30.39 -16.30
N ASN A 660 -41.88 -29.10 -16.31
CA ASN A 660 -41.33 -28.41 -15.13
C ASN A 660 -42.40 -28.19 -14.07
N ASP A 661 -43.58 -27.73 -14.47
CA ASP A 661 -44.70 -27.50 -13.55
C ASP A 661 -45.11 -28.80 -12.83
N TYR A 662 -45.06 -29.92 -13.53
CA TYR A 662 -45.31 -31.23 -12.95
C TYR A 662 -44.23 -31.65 -11.95
N ASN A 663 -42.95 -31.54 -12.32
CA ASN A 663 -41.81 -32.02 -11.54
C ASN A 663 -41.49 -31.16 -10.32
N PHE A 664 -41.70 -29.85 -10.41
CA PHE A 664 -41.36 -28.88 -9.38
C PHE A 664 -42.64 -28.32 -8.74
N TYR A 665 -43.17 -27.22 -9.30
CA TYR A 665 -44.41 -26.57 -8.90
C TYR A 665 -44.90 -25.66 -10.04
N GLU A 666 -46.14 -25.21 -9.98
CA GLU A 666 -46.77 -24.40 -11.03
C GLU A 666 -45.97 -23.12 -11.37
N ASN A 667 -45.72 -22.89 -12.66
CA ASN A 667 -44.94 -21.80 -13.24
C ASN A 667 -43.45 -21.79 -12.80
N TYR A 668 -42.86 -22.96 -12.61
CA TYR A 668 -41.45 -23.08 -12.21
C TYR A 668 -40.50 -22.65 -13.33
N THR A 669 -39.61 -21.71 -12.98
CA THR A 669 -38.36 -21.43 -13.68
C THR A 669 -37.31 -21.01 -12.65
N ASP A 670 -36.02 -21.05 -12.99
CA ASP A 670 -34.99 -20.51 -12.11
C ASP A 670 -35.19 -19.00 -11.84
N ILE A 671 -35.78 -18.26 -12.80
CA ILE A 671 -36.16 -16.85 -12.63
C ILE A 671 -37.28 -16.69 -11.60
N THR A 672 -38.25 -17.60 -11.58
CA THR A 672 -39.31 -17.63 -10.57
C THR A 672 -38.72 -17.88 -9.18
N ASN A 673 -37.77 -18.82 -9.05
CA ASN A 673 -37.04 -19.06 -7.80
C ASN A 673 -36.23 -17.84 -7.35
N LEU A 674 -35.53 -17.21 -8.29
CA LEU A 674 -34.73 -16.01 -8.04
C LEU A 674 -35.59 -14.85 -7.54
N TYR A 675 -36.78 -14.66 -8.12
CA TYR A 675 -37.77 -13.70 -7.66
C TYR A 675 -38.22 -13.98 -6.22
N TYR A 676 -38.61 -15.22 -5.91
CA TYR A 676 -39.05 -15.59 -4.56
C TYR A 676 -37.95 -15.40 -3.51
N LEU A 677 -36.72 -15.82 -3.83
CA LEU A 677 -35.59 -15.68 -2.92
C LEU A 677 -35.28 -14.21 -2.62
N ASN A 678 -35.33 -13.35 -3.64
CA ASN A 678 -35.11 -11.91 -3.48
C ASN A 678 -36.23 -11.23 -2.66
N LEU A 679 -37.49 -11.71 -2.75
CA LEU A 679 -38.57 -11.24 -1.87
C LEU A 679 -38.37 -11.63 -0.40
N SER A 680 -37.92 -12.86 -0.13
CA SER A 680 -37.71 -13.34 1.24
C SER A 680 -36.51 -12.68 1.94
N ASN A 681 -35.50 -12.24 1.18
CA ASN A 681 -34.23 -11.71 1.70
C ASN A 681 -34.22 -10.19 1.98
N ASN A 682 -35.39 -9.55 2.13
CA ASN A 682 -35.54 -8.10 2.42
C ASN A 682 -34.73 -7.56 3.65
N LYS A 683 -34.06 -8.42 4.43
CA LYS A 683 -33.18 -8.06 5.56
C LYS A 683 -31.67 -8.21 5.30
N SER A 684 -31.24 -8.76 4.16
CA SER A 684 -29.83 -8.96 3.78
C SER A 684 -29.40 -8.00 2.66
N LYS A 685 -28.28 -7.28 2.84
CA LYS A 685 -27.69 -6.38 1.84
C LYS A 685 -27.15 -7.08 0.58
N ASN A 686 -27.21 -8.41 0.49
CA ASN A 686 -26.75 -9.19 -0.67
C ASN A 686 -27.93 -9.84 -1.41
N LEU A 687 -28.63 -9.07 -2.25
CA LEU A 687 -29.58 -9.62 -3.22
C LEU A 687 -28.83 -10.45 -4.29
N ASN A 688 -29.44 -11.56 -4.72
CA ASN A 688 -28.94 -12.36 -5.83
C ASN A 688 -29.18 -11.62 -7.15
N ASP A 689 -28.21 -11.71 -8.05
CA ASP A 689 -28.23 -11.00 -9.33
C ASP A 689 -29.24 -11.64 -10.30
N TYR A 690 -29.75 -10.86 -11.26
CA TYR A 690 -30.82 -11.25 -12.19
C TYR A 690 -30.68 -10.53 -13.53
N PRO A 691 -31.43 -10.91 -14.60
CA PRO A 691 -31.33 -10.25 -15.90
C PRO A 691 -31.53 -8.73 -15.82
N SER A 692 -30.78 -7.95 -16.61
CA SER A 692 -30.96 -6.49 -16.59
C SER A 692 -32.35 -6.09 -17.10
N LEU A 693 -33.13 -5.48 -16.22
CA LEU A 693 -34.47 -4.98 -16.57
C LEU A 693 -34.38 -3.89 -17.63
N ASP A 694 -33.43 -2.96 -17.44
CA ASP A 694 -33.19 -1.84 -18.35
C ASP A 694 -32.77 -2.34 -19.75
N TYR A 695 -31.77 -3.24 -19.82
CA TYR A 695 -31.27 -3.70 -21.11
C TYR A 695 -32.33 -4.50 -21.87
N PHE A 696 -33.08 -5.37 -21.19
CA PHE A 696 -34.10 -6.20 -21.83
C PHE A 696 -35.46 -5.50 -22.00
N ASN A 697 -35.64 -4.28 -21.48
CA ASN A 697 -36.91 -3.55 -21.41
C ASN A 697 -38.01 -4.35 -20.66
N LEU A 698 -37.68 -4.84 -19.47
CA LEU A 698 -38.58 -5.63 -18.62
C LEU A 698 -39.12 -4.75 -17.49
N SER A 699 -40.38 -4.93 -17.11
CA SER A 699 -40.96 -4.19 -15.97
C SER A 699 -40.66 -4.88 -14.64
N LYS A 700 -40.59 -6.22 -14.65
CA LYS A 700 -40.22 -7.06 -13.52
C LYS A 700 -39.37 -8.23 -13.99
N VAL A 701 -38.60 -8.83 -13.07
CA VAL A 701 -37.71 -9.96 -13.38
C VAL A 701 -38.45 -11.17 -13.96
N THR A 702 -39.70 -11.38 -13.56
CA THR A 702 -40.55 -12.47 -14.06
C THR A 702 -41.08 -12.24 -15.48
N ASP A 703 -40.82 -11.08 -16.10
CA ASP A 703 -41.07 -10.86 -17.53
C ASP A 703 -39.96 -11.44 -18.42
N TYR A 704 -38.88 -11.96 -17.82
CA TYR A 704 -37.81 -12.66 -18.54
C TYR A 704 -38.30 -14.05 -19.00
N ASP A 705 -38.95 -14.08 -20.17
CA ASP A 705 -39.60 -15.25 -20.76
C ASP A 705 -39.22 -15.42 -22.24
N TYR A 706 -38.74 -16.61 -22.64
CA TYR A 706 -38.29 -16.91 -24.00
C TYR A 706 -39.40 -17.11 -25.03
N ASN A 707 -40.66 -17.08 -24.60
CA ASN A 707 -41.77 -16.83 -25.51
C ASN A 707 -41.64 -15.45 -26.19
N ASN A 708 -40.99 -14.48 -25.54
CA ASN A 708 -40.69 -13.17 -26.10
C ASN A 708 -39.44 -13.19 -26.98
N GLN A 709 -39.62 -13.14 -28.31
CA GLN A 709 -38.53 -13.09 -29.28
C GLN A 709 -37.58 -11.89 -29.09
N LYS A 710 -38.06 -10.77 -28.53
CA LYS A 710 -37.24 -9.57 -28.33
C LYS A 710 -36.09 -9.82 -27.36
N ILE A 711 -36.28 -10.68 -26.37
CA ILE A 711 -35.21 -11.06 -25.41
C ILE A 711 -34.12 -11.81 -26.16
N ILE A 712 -34.49 -12.84 -26.92
CA ILE A 712 -33.55 -13.64 -27.73
C ILE A 712 -32.79 -12.75 -28.72
N ASN A 713 -33.48 -11.82 -29.39
CA ASN A 713 -32.83 -10.89 -30.32
C ASN A 713 -31.77 -10.03 -29.61
N LYS A 714 -32.08 -9.47 -28.44
CA LYS A 714 -31.13 -8.68 -27.62
C LYS A 714 -29.94 -9.51 -27.13
N GLN A 715 -30.15 -10.80 -26.85
CA GLN A 715 -29.04 -11.70 -26.50
C GLN A 715 -28.06 -11.88 -27.67
N PHE A 716 -28.58 -12.04 -28.89
CA PHE A 716 -27.72 -12.07 -30.07
C PHE A 716 -27.08 -10.71 -30.36
N GLU A 717 -27.72 -9.58 -30.07
CA GLU A 717 -27.09 -8.25 -30.16
C GLU A 717 -25.86 -8.18 -29.26
N LEU A 718 -25.98 -8.56 -27.98
CA LEU A 718 -24.84 -8.64 -27.06
C LEU A 718 -23.76 -9.60 -27.56
N LEU A 719 -24.16 -10.79 -28.01
CA LEU A 719 -23.23 -11.79 -28.52
C LEU A 719 -22.36 -11.24 -29.66
N ASN A 720 -22.98 -10.51 -30.59
CA ASN A 720 -22.27 -9.87 -31.70
C ASN A 720 -21.46 -8.64 -31.26
N GLU A 721 -21.97 -7.83 -30.33
CA GLU A 721 -21.28 -6.68 -29.76
C GLU A 721 -19.94 -7.07 -29.11
N TYR A 722 -19.91 -8.24 -28.47
CA TYR A 722 -18.73 -8.82 -27.83
C TYR A 722 -17.98 -9.83 -28.71
N LYS A 723 -18.37 -9.98 -29.98
CA LYS A 723 -17.70 -10.83 -30.98
C LYS A 723 -17.53 -12.28 -30.53
N LEU A 724 -18.55 -12.86 -29.89
CA LEU A 724 -18.60 -14.30 -29.65
C LEU A 724 -19.19 -14.98 -30.88
N ASN A 725 -18.89 -16.27 -31.08
CA ASN A 725 -19.19 -16.94 -32.35
C ASN A 725 -20.61 -17.49 -32.43
N GLY A 726 -21.26 -17.68 -31.29
CA GLY A 726 -22.56 -18.35 -31.24
C GLY A 726 -22.87 -18.95 -29.88
N PHE A 727 -23.90 -19.80 -29.83
CA PHE A 727 -24.31 -20.50 -28.61
C PHE A 727 -24.10 -22.02 -28.72
N ALA A 728 -23.64 -22.62 -27.63
CA ALA A 728 -23.71 -24.06 -27.41
C ALA A 728 -25.01 -24.37 -26.64
N VAL A 729 -26.06 -24.78 -27.33
CA VAL A 729 -27.41 -24.86 -26.78
C VAL A 729 -27.63 -26.23 -26.14
N TYR A 730 -28.14 -26.25 -24.91
CA TYR A 730 -28.63 -27.49 -24.31
C TYR A 730 -29.86 -28.00 -25.08
N TYR A 731 -29.72 -29.20 -25.64
CA TYR A 731 -30.74 -29.90 -26.40
C TYR A 731 -31.35 -30.99 -25.55
N TYR A 732 -32.68 -30.95 -25.39
CA TYR A 732 -33.44 -31.89 -24.57
C TYR A 732 -34.28 -32.78 -25.47
N TRP A 733 -33.80 -34.01 -25.65
CA TRP A 733 -34.53 -35.08 -26.33
C TRP A 733 -34.62 -36.28 -25.42
N PHE A 734 -35.83 -36.81 -25.28
CA PHE A 734 -36.14 -37.98 -24.47
C PHE A 734 -36.91 -38.99 -25.28
N SER A 735 -36.50 -40.25 -25.24
CA SER A 735 -37.21 -41.35 -25.92
C SER A 735 -38.66 -41.52 -25.44
N LYS A 736 -38.91 -41.14 -24.18
CA LYS A 736 -40.21 -41.25 -23.51
C LYS A 736 -40.44 -40.02 -22.67
N ASN A 737 -41.60 -39.39 -22.88
CA ASN A 737 -42.06 -38.24 -22.10
C ASN A 737 -43.53 -38.47 -21.72
N SER A 738 -43.76 -38.94 -20.49
CA SER A 738 -45.11 -39.24 -19.99
C SER A 738 -46.03 -38.03 -19.77
N ILE A 739 -45.51 -36.81 -19.90
CA ILE A 739 -46.29 -35.58 -19.62
C ILE A 739 -46.92 -35.04 -20.90
N THR A 740 -46.10 -34.81 -21.94
CA THR A 740 -46.57 -34.21 -23.21
C THR A 740 -46.57 -35.18 -24.38
N ASN A 741 -45.99 -36.38 -24.21
CA ASN A 741 -45.70 -37.35 -25.29
C ASN A 741 -44.79 -36.82 -26.41
N GLU A 742 -44.21 -35.63 -26.24
CA GLU A 742 -43.25 -35.05 -27.18
C GLU A 742 -41.83 -35.50 -26.83
N ASN A 743 -41.07 -35.92 -27.84
CA ASN A 743 -39.66 -36.31 -27.64
C ASN A 743 -38.75 -35.10 -27.45
N LYS A 744 -39.08 -33.94 -28.04
CA LYS A 744 -38.28 -32.71 -27.97
C LYS A 744 -38.91 -31.70 -27.02
N ILE A 745 -38.19 -31.35 -25.97
CA ILE A 745 -38.63 -30.33 -25.00
C ILE A 745 -37.96 -28.99 -25.33
N MET A 746 -38.67 -27.87 -25.09
CA MET A 746 -38.18 -26.50 -25.34
C MET A 746 -37.86 -26.17 -26.81
N TYR A 747 -38.31 -27.00 -27.76
CA TYR A 747 -37.93 -26.90 -29.17
C TYR A 747 -38.40 -25.61 -29.84
N SER A 748 -39.46 -24.97 -29.33
CA SER A 748 -39.92 -23.65 -29.79
C SER A 748 -38.83 -22.58 -29.65
N VAL A 749 -38.07 -22.57 -28.55
CA VAL A 749 -36.94 -21.66 -28.33
C VAL A 749 -35.79 -22.02 -29.26
N ILE A 750 -35.51 -23.31 -29.45
CA ILE A 750 -34.48 -23.78 -30.38
C ILE A 750 -34.75 -23.29 -31.81
N LYS A 751 -35.99 -23.39 -32.28
CA LYS A 751 -36.38 -22.83 -33.59
C LYS A 751 -36.12 -21.33 -33.69
N LYS A 752 -36.38 -20.57 -32.62
CA LYS A 752 -36.09 -19.12 -32.57
C LYS A 752 -34.59 -18.83 -32.64
N LEU A 753 -33.77 -19.64 -31.97
CA LEU A 753 -32.31 -19.55 -32.02
C LEU A 753 -31.76 -19.91 -33.40
N LEU A 754 -32.26 -20.97 -34.03
CA LEU A 754 -31.89 -21.35 -35.40
C LEU A 754 -32.24 -20.24 -36.39
N ASN A 755 -33.45 -19.68 -36.30
CA ASN A 755 -33.94 -18.63 -37.21
C ASN A 755 -33.48 -17.22 -36.83
N ASN A 756 -32.37 -17.09 -36.09
CA ASN A 756 -31.82 -15.77 -35.77
C ASN A 756 -31.35 -15.03 -37.06
N ASN A 757 -31.42 -13.70 -37.03
CA ASN A 757 -31.04 -12.83 -38.15
C ASN A 757 -29.57 -12.39 -38.10
N TYR A 758 -28.77 -12.98 -37.22
CA TYR A 758 -27.37 -12.63 -37.01
C TYR A 758 -26.46 -13.66 -37.69
N ASN A 759 -25.20 -13.28 -37.95
CA ASN A 759 -24.19 -14.22 -38.48
C ASN A 759 -23.59 -15.11 -37.37
N SER A 760 -24.43 -15.49 -36.40
CA SER A 760 -24.06 -16.24 -35.20
C SER A 760 -24.64 -17.64 -35.32
N ASN A 761 -23.80 -18.65 -35.10
CA ASN A 761 -24.22 -20.03 -35.24
C ASN A 761 -24.67 -20.62 -33.90
N ILE A 762 -25.39 -21.74 -33.94
CA ILE A 762 -25.63 -22.56 -32.75
C ILE A 762 -25.25 -24.01 -33.02
N PHE A 763 -24.90 -24.75 -31.98
CA PHE A 763 -24.85 -26.22 -32.01
C PHE A 763 -25.38 -26.79 -30.71
N TYR A 764 -25.57 -28.10 -30.67
CA TYR A 764 -26.22 -28.75 -29.55
C TYR A 764 -25.25 -29.50 -28.63
N ILE A 765 -25.52 -29.38 -27.34
CA ILE A 765 -25.03 -30.29 -26.30
C ILE A 765 -26.26 -31.06 -25.81
N TRP A 766 -26.32 -32.36 -26.06
CA TRP A 766 -27.42 -33.21 -25.60
C TRP A 766 -27.33 -33.42 -24.09
N ALA A 767 -28.26 -32.81 -23.37
CA ALA A 767 -28.43 -32.98 -21.93
C ALA A 767 -29.19 -34.28 -21.67
N ASN A 768 -28.51 -35.41 -21.86
CA ASN A 768 -29.13 -36.74 -21.93
C ASN A 768 -29.52 -37.36 -20.59
N GLN A 769 -29.32 -36.66 -19.47
CA GLN A 769 -29.69 -37.11 -18.13
C GLN A 769 -31.22 -37.20 -17.99
N ASP A 770 -31.70 -38.34 -17.50
CA ASP A 770 -33.11 -38.56 -17.20
C ASP A 770 -33.63 -37.55 -16.17
N TRP A 771 -34.87 -37.10 -16.33
CA TRP A 771 -35.54 -36.25 -15.34
C TRP A 771 -36.29 -37.08 -14.28
N SER A 772 -36.42 -38.39 -14.52
CA SER A 772 -37.08 -39.35 -13.65
C SER A 772 -36.22 -39.69 -12.41
N ASN A 773 -36.81 -39.61 -11.21
CA ASN A 773 -36.22 -40.06 -9.93
C ASN A 773 -34.94 -39.35 -9.45
N GLU A 774 -34.50 -38.27 -10.10
CA GLU A 774 -33.41 -37.43 -9.60
C GLU A 774 -33.87 -36.69 -8.34
N LYS A 775 -33.50 -37.20 -7.15
CA LYS A 775 -33.88 -36.65 -5.84
C LYS A 775 -33.50 -35.19 -5.65
N SER A 776 -32.51 -34.69 -6.41
CA SER A 776 -32.06 -33.29 -6.38
C SER A 776 -32.87 -32.38 -7.31
N LEU A 777 -33.61 -32.93 -8.29
CA LEU A 777 -34.41 -32.18 -9.27
C LEU A 777 -35.93 -32.34 -9.08
N SER A 778 -36.49 -33.54 -8.88
CA SER A 778 -37.96 -33.72 -8.90
C SER A 778 -38.57 -34.06 -7.53
N HIS A 779 -39.82 -33.66 -7.29
CA HIS A 779 -40.64 -34.08 -6.14
C HIS A 779 -41.67 -35.16 -6.46
N LYS A 780 -41.95 -35.40 -7.75
CA LYS A 780 -42.97 -36.35 -8.20
C LYS A 780 -42.34 -37.40 -9.11
N LYS A 781 -42.90 -38.60 -9.13
CA LYS A 781 -42.51 -39.61 -10.11
C LYS A 781 -43.08 -39.22 -11.48
N CYS A 782 -42.20 -38.98 -12.46
CA CYS A 782 -42.52 -38.90 -13.88
C CYS A 782 -41.63 -39.88 -14.66
N ASN A 783 -42.00 -40.21 -15.90
CA ASN A 783 -41.17 -40.96 -16.85
C ASN A 783 -40.76 -40.03 -18.00
N ILE A 784 -39.68 -39.28 -17.81
CA ILE A 784 -39.01 -38.47 -18.83
C ILE A 784 -37.58 -38.99 -18.88
N GLU A 785 -37.35 -39.94 -19.79
CA GLU A 785 -36.18 -40.82 -19.76
C GLU A 785 -35.71 -41.23 -21.16
N ASN A 786 -34.44 -41.63 -21.23
CA ASN A 786 -33.78 -42.11 -22.44
C ASN A 786 -33.56 -43.64 -22.40
N ASP A 787 -34.32 -44.35 -23.22
CA ASP A 787 -33.96 -45.69 -23.69
C ASP A 787 -33.05 -45.54 -24.93
N TYR A 788 -31.79 -45.91 -24.77
CA TYR A 788 -30.75 -45.88 -25.79
C TYR A 788 -30.83 -47.05 -26.80
N SER A 789 -32.01 -47.62 -27.00
CA SER A 789 -32.23 -48.64 -28.05
C SER A 789 -31.96 -48.09 -29.45
N ASN A 790 -31.52 -48.98 -30.35
CA ASN A 790 -31.16 -48.59 -31.72
C ASN A 790 -32.27 -47.82 -32.45
N ASN A 791 -33.54 -48.17 -32.20
CA ASN A 791 -34.69 -47.51 -32.83
C ASN A 791 -34.81 -46.05 -32.37
N ASN A 792 -34.73 -45.81 -31.06
CA ASN A 792 -34.82 -44.47 -30.49
C ASN A 792 -33.63 -43.59 -30.88
N ILE A 793 -32.42 -44.17 -30.88
CA ILE A 793 -31.22 -43.47 -31.35
C ILE A 793 -31.37 -43.05 -32.82
N ASN A 794 -31.81 -43.96 -33.69
CA ASN A 794 -32.03 -43.63 -35.10
C ASN A 794 -33.09 -42.53 -35.26
N LYS A 795 -34.20 -42.60 -34.51
CA LYS A 795 -35.23 -41.57 -34.51
C LYS A 795 -34.67 -40.19 -34.11
N MET A 796 -33.91 -40.11 -33.02
CA MET A 796 -33.26 -38.87 -32.58
C MET A 796 -32.32 -38.32 -33.66
N ILE A 797 -31.50 -39.19 -34.27
CA ILE A 797 -30.56 -38.78 -35.33
C ILE A 797 -31.31 -38.22 -36.53
N ASP A 798 -32.39 -38.89 -36.97
CA ASP A 798 -33.19 -38.44 -38.12
C ASP A 798 -33.85 -37.07 -37.86
N GLU A 799 -34.33 -36.83 -36.63
CA GLU A 799 -34.84 -35.51 -36.26
C GLU A 799 -33.75 -34.42 -36.22
N LEU A 800 -32.54 -34.76 -35.76
CA LEU A 800 -31.40 -33.84 -35.70
C LEU A 800 -30.86 -33.47 -37.08
N ILE A 801 -30.91 -34.39 -38.05
CA ILE A 801 -30.45 -34.16 -39.42
C ILE A 801 -31.17 -32.97 -40.05
N GLU A 802 -32.46 -32.78 -39.75
CA GLU A 802 -33.22 -31.63 -40.25
C GLU A 802 -32.69 -30.30 -39.69
N ASP A 803 -32.37 -30.25 -38.41
CA ASP A 803 -31.73 -29.08 -37.81
C ASP A 803 -30.31 -28.87 -38.34
N PHE A 804 -29.55 -29.95 -38.61
CA PHE A 804 -28.20 -29.86 -39.16
C PHE A 804 -28.17 -29.21 -40.54
N LYS A 805 -29.23 -29.38 -41.34
CA LYS A 805 -29.36 -28.72 -42.66
C LYS A 805 -29.56 -27.20 -42.54
N HIS A 806 -29.97 -26.70 -41.37
CA HIS A 806 -30.18 -25.29 -41.16
C HIS A 806 -28.89 -24.48 -41.34
N LYS A 807 -28.98 -23.31 -42.00
CA LYS A 807 -27.81 -22.46 -42.33
C LYS A 807 -27.04 -21.97 -41.11
N ASN A 808 -27.75 -21.70 -40.01
CA ASN A 808 -27.18 -21.20 -38.75
C ASN A 808 -26.74 -22.34 -37.81
N TYR A 809 -26.86 -23.61 -38.23
CA TYR A 809 -26.30 -24.72 -37.47
C TYR A 809 -24.79 -24.79 -37.70
N PHE A 810 -24.01 -24.74 -36.62
CA PHE A 810 -22.56 -24.70 -36.68
C PHE A 810 -21.97 -26.03 -37.20
N LYS A 811 -21.07 -25.91 -38.17
CA LYS A 811 -20.41 -27.02 -38.85
C LYS A 811 -18.92 -26.73 -38.96
N ILE A 812 -18.09 -27.76 -38.88
CA ILE A 812 -16.65 -27.69 -39.11
C ILE A 812 -16.34 -28.65 -40.27
N ASP A 813 -15.75 -28.15 -41.36
CA ASP A 813 -15.48 -28.93 -42.58
C ASP A 813 -16.73 -29.65 -43.13
N ASN A 814 -17.88 -28.96 -43.09
CA ASN A 814 -19.20 -29.51 -43.43
C ASN A 814 -19.62 -30.73 -42.58
N LYS A 815 -19.10 -30.85 -41.35
CA LYS A 815 -19.57 -31.81 -40.33
C LYS A 815 -20.34 -31.07 -39.25
N PRO A 816 -21.63 -31.38 -39.03
CA PRO A 816 -22.38 -30.82 -37.90
C PRO A 816 -21.69 -31.11 -36.58
N VAL A 817 -21.64 -30.11 -35.70
CA VAL A 817 -21.08 -30.23 -34.35
C VAL A 817 -22.17 -30.69 -33.40
N PHE A 818 -21.97 -31.77 -32.64
CA PHE A 818 -22.96 -32.28 -31.69
C PHE A 818 -22.26 -32.93 -30.49
N TYR A 819 -22.55 -32.48 -29.27
CA TYR A 819 -21.87 -32.94 -28.06
C TYR A 819 -22.81 -33.74 -27.15
N ILE A 820 -22.27 -34.70 -26.40
CA ILE A 820 -23.02 -35.50 -25.41
C ILE A 820 -22.56 -35.12 -24.00
N LEU A 821 -23.49 -34.70 -23.14
CA LEU A 821 -23.22 -34.18 -21.80
C LEU A 821 -22.87 -35.27 -20.77
N HIS A 822 -23.60 -36.38 -20.78
CA HIS A 822 -23.47 -37.49 -19.84
C HIS A 822 -23.23 -38.81 -20.58
N PRO A 823 -22.10 -38.95 -21.31
CA PRO A 823 -21.81 -40.17 -22.06
C PRO A 823 -21.66 -41.42 -21.17
N TRP A 824 -21.39 -41.25 -19.87
CA TRP A 824 -21.31 -42.35 -18.89
C TRP A 824 -22.65 -43.01 -18.56
N GLU A 825 -23.77 -42.45 -18.99
CA GLU A 825 -25.10 -43.09 -18.89
C GLU A 825 -25.39 -44.01 -20.09
N ILE A 826 -24.50 -44.01 -21.08
CA ILE A 826 -24.65 -44.78 -22.32
C ILE A 826 -23.60 -45.89 -22.33
N SER A 827 -23.99 -47.12 -22.67
CA SER A 827 -23.03 -48.22 -22.81
C SER A 827 -22.00 -47.94 -23.90
N LYS A 828 -20.81 -48.52 -23.76
CA LYS A 828 -19.71 -48.33 -24.74
C LYS A 828 -20.13 -48.76 -26.14
N GLU A 829 -20.82 -49.89 -26.26
CA GLU A 829 -21.32 -50.43 -27.51
C GLU A 829 -22.33 -49.48 -28.15
N CYS A 830 -23.21 -48.87 -27.34
CA CYS A 830 -24.19 -47.91 -27.83
C CYS A 830 -23.54 -46.57 -28.23
N LEU A 831 -22.53 -46.07 -27.51
CA LEU A 831 -21.77 -44.89 -27.94
C LEU A 831 -21.09 -45.09 -29.30
N LEU A 832 -20.49 -46.26 -29.53
CA LEU A 832 -19.90 -46.62 -30.83
C LEU A 832 -20.97 -46.71 -31.92
N PHE A 833 -22.14 -47.28 -31.60
CA PHE A 833 -23.29 -47.31 -32.49
C PHE A 833 -23.76 -45.89 -32.85
N ILE A 834 -23.96 -45.00 -31.88
CA ILE A 834 -24.35 -43.59 -32.07
C ILE A 834 -23.35 -42.89 -32.99
N LYS A 835 -22.04 -43.01 -32.71
CA LYS A 835 -20.98 -42.40 -33.55
C LYS A 835 -21.02 -42.91 -34.99
N ASN A 836 -21.24 -44.21 -35.18
CA ASN A 836 -21.33 -44.81 -36.51
C ASN A 836 -22.61 -44.36 -37.23
N GLN A 837 -23.76 -44.38 -36.57
CA GLN A 837 -25.04 -43.97 -37.16
C GLN A 837 -25.02 -42.50 -37.55
N PHE A 838 -24.54 -41.60 -36.69
CA PHE A 838 -24.39 -40.19 -37.07
C PHE A 838 -23.50 -40.04 -38.31
N ASN A 839 -22.35 -40.73 -38.38
CA ASN A 839 -21.47 -40.66 -39.55
C ASN A 839 -22.16 -41.15 -40.83
N VAL A 840 -22.92 -42.24 -40.77
CA VAL A 840 -23.66 -42.79 -41.93
C VAL A 840 -24.78 -41.85 -42.35
N ARG A 841 -25.67 -41.47 -41.42
CA ARG A 841 -26.85 -40.63 -41.69
C ARG A 841 -26.46 -39.23 -42.15
N CYS A 842 -25.42 -38.63 -41.55
CA CYS A 842 -24.90 -37.35 -41.99
C CYS A 842 -24.36 -37.41 -43.44
N LYS A 843 -23.59 -38.45 -43.78
CA LYS A 843 -23.07 -38.63 -45.16
C LYS A 843 -24.18 -38.83 -46.18
N GLN A 844 -25.19 -39.62 -45.85
CA GLN A 844 -26.37 -39.83 -46.70
C GLN A 844 -27.14 -38.53 -46.96
N ASN A 845 -27.06 -37.54 -46.06
CA ASN A 845 -27.73 -36.25 -46.17
C ASN A 845 -26.81 -35.10 -46.63
N GLY A 846 -25.65 -35.40 -47.22
CA GLY A 846 -24.77 -34.41 -47.84
C GLY A 846 -23.73 -33.74 -46.92
N PHE A 847 -23.53 -34.26 -45.70
CA PHE A 847 -22.47 -33.81 -44.79
C PHE A 847 -21.21 -34.68 -44.89
N ASN A 848 -20.07 -34.19 -44.42
CA ASN A 848 -18.80 -34.95 -44.45
C ASN A 848 -18.66 -35.97 -43.28
N GLY A 849 -19.73 -36.19 -42.52
CA GLY A 849 -19.75 -36.95 -41.27
C GLY A 849 -20.24 -36.10 -40.10
N ILE A 850 -19.88 -36.47 -38.88
CA ILE A 850 -20.23 -35.74 -37.65
C ILE A 850 -18.97 -35.28 -36.91
N ASN A 851 -19.01 -34.10 -36.28
CA ASN A 851 -18.07 -33.70 -35.25
C ASN A 851 -18.72 -33.96 -33.88
N LEU A 852 -18.52 -35.18 -33.38
CA LEU A 852 -19.07 -35.66 -32.12
C LEU A 852 -18.05 -35.49 -31.00
N ARG A 853 -18.44 -34.87 -29.88
CA ARG A 853 -17.62 -34.81 -28.65
C ARG A 853 -18.37 -35.37 -27.45
N LEU A 854 -17.63 -36.03 -26.56
CA LEU A 854 -18.14 -36.66 -25.34
C LEU A 854 -17.56 -35.94 -24.12
N ASN A 855 -18.42 -35.57 -23.16
CA ASN A 855 -17.93 -34.96 -21.93
C ASN A 855 -17.07 -35.97 -21.14
N ASN A 856 -15.86 -35.57 -20.72
CA ASN A 856 -14.90 -36.45 -20.06
C ASN A 856 -14.65 -36.09 -18.58
N MET A 857 -15.63 -35.50 -17.90
CA MET A 857 -15.53 -35.14 -16.47
C MET A 857 -15.21 -36.32 -15.52
N ASN A 858 -15.58 -37.57 -15.88
CA ASN A 858 -15.29 -38.77 -15.08
C ASN A 858 -14.02 -39.53 -15.53
N GLU A 859 -13.29 -39.04 -16.55
CA GLU A 859 -12.06 -39.64 -17.12
C GLU A 859 -12.16 -41.07 -17.68
N ASP A 860 -13.34 -41.70 -17.56
CA ASP A 860 -13.62 -43.03 -18.11
C ASP A 860 -13.57 -43.07 -19.64
N MET A 861 -13.84 -41.93 -20.28
CA MET A 861 -13.94 -41.89 -21.73
C MET A 861 -12.58 -42.12 -22.38
N ASN A 862 -11.47 -41.77 -21.73
CA ASN A 862 -10.08 -41.96 -22.23
C ASN A 862 -9.78 -43.41 -22.71
N LYS A 863 -10.59 -44.40 -22.30
CA LYS A 863 -10.48 -45.82 -22.69
C LYS A 863 -11.29 -46.19 -23.95
N ILE A 864 -12.06 -45.25 -24.49
CA ILE A 864 -13.15 -45.50 -25.46
C ILE A 864 -12.96 -44.69 -26.76
N SER A 865 -12.29 -43.54 -26.73
CA SER A 865 -12.02 -42.75 -27.93
C SER A 865 -10.70 -41.96 -27.85
N ASN A 866 -10.41 -41.16 -28.88
CA ASN A 866 -9.20 -40.35 -28.91
C ASN A 866 -9.39 -39.08 -28.06
N LYS A 867 -8.30 -38.46 -27.58
CA LYS A 867 -8.34 -37.18 -26.84
C LYS A 867 -9.08 -36.07 -27.59
N ASN A 868 -9.02 -36.10 -28.92
CA ASN A 868 -9.73 -35.16 -29.78
C ASN A 868 -11.24 -35.38 -29.79
N ASP A 869 -11.80 -36.42 -29.16
CA ASP A 869 -13.24 -36.67 -29.11
C ASP A 869 -13.86 -36.20 -27.77
N TYR A 870 -13.12 -35.46 -26.93
CA TYR A 870 -13.60 -35.02 -25.62
C TYR A 870 -13.69 -33.52 -25.45
N PHE A 871 -14.49 -33.14 -24.44
CA PHE A 871 -14.48 -31.82 -23.84
C PHE A 871 -14.72 -31.93 -22.34
N TYR A 872 -14.48 -30.84 -21.61
CA TYR A 872 -14.79 -30.74 -20.19
C TYR A 872 -15.85 -29.67 -19.96
N ILE A 873 -16.67 -29.86 -18.93
CA ILE A 873 -17.52 -28.80 -18.37
C ILE A 873 -17.02 -28.47 -16.97
N HIS A 874 -16.92 -27.17 -16.69
CA HIS A 874 -16.55 -26.63 -15.39
C HIS A 874 -17.72 -25.79 -14.82
N PRO A 875 -17.88 -25.73 -13.48
CA PRO A 875 -17.10 -26.46 -12.49
C PRO A 875 -17.55 -27.92 -12.33
N ASN A 876 -16.59 -28.83 -12.27
CA ASN A 876 -16.79 -30.16 -11.69
C ASN A 876 -16.77 -30.06 -10.16
N TYR A 877 -17.85 -29.60 -9.53
CA TYR A 877 -17.90 -29.30 -8.09
C TYR A 877 -18.28 -30.51 -7.22
N LYS A 878 -19.03 -31.49 -7.76
CA LYS A 878 -19.56 -32.66 -7.02
C LYS A 878 -18.49 -33.69 -6.65
N LYS A 879 -17.32 -33.70 -7.31
CA LYS A 879 -16.24 -34.68 -7.11
C LYS A 879 -14.85 -34.00 -7.06
N ASN A 880 -14.72 -32.90 -6.32
CA ASN A 880 -13.51 -32.08 -6.36
C ASN A 880 -12.79 -31.97 -5.00
N GLN A 881 -11.46 -32.08 -5.02
CA GLN A 881 -10.58 -31.81 -3.87
C GLN A 881 -10.53 -30.33 -3.45
N CYS A 882 -11.13 -29.44 -4.24
CA CYS A 882 -11.31 -28.02 -3.96
C CYS A 882 -12.62 -27.68 -3.26
N THR A 883 -13.49 -28.67 -3.04
CA THR A 883 -14.77 -28.49 -2.37
C THR A 883 -14.68 -29.01 -0.93
N THR A 884 -15.02 -28.18 0.05
CA THR A 884 -15.10 -28.57 1.47
C THR A 884 -16.48 -28.28 2.02
N TYR A 885 -17.03 -29.16 2.86
CA TYR A 885 -18.28 -28.86 3.56
C TYR A 885 -18.03 -27.89 4.72
N ASP A 886 -18.82 -26.83 4.82
CA ASP A 886 -18.78 -25.88 5.92
C ASP A 886 -19.97 -26.11 6.87
N GLU A 887 -19.66 -26.49 8.10
CA GLU A 887 -20.65 -26.82 9.13
C GLU A 887 -21.47 -25.60 9.60
N LYS A 888 -20.91 -24.39 9.53
CA LYS A 888 -21.59 -23.18 9.99
C LYS A 888 -22.62 -22.72 8.95
N GLU A 889 -22.22 -22.73 7.69
CA GLU A 889 -23.04 -22.34 6.55
C GLU A 889 -23.92 -23.47 6.03
N LYS A 890 -23.73 -24.70 6.53
CA LYS A 890 -24.44 -25.93 6.11
C LYS A 890 -24.47 -26.11 4.60
N CYS A 891 -23.33 -25.86 3.96
CA CYS A 891 -23.20 -25.95 2.51
C CYS A 891 -21.77 -26.29 2.11
N SER A 892 -21.59 -26.79 0.89
CA SER A 892 -20.27 -26.99 0.32
C SER A 892 -19.67 -25.67 -0.19
N LEU A 893 -18.39 -25.47 0.07
CA LEU A 893 -17.61 -24.31 -0.38
C LEU A 893 -16.61 -24.76 -1.44
N LEU A 894 -16.77 -24.26 -2.66
CA LEU A 894 -15.81 -24.48 -3.75
C LEU A 894 -14.77 -23.35 -3.75
N ASN A 895 -13.51 -23.66 -3.47
CA ASN A 895 -12.43 -22.67 -3.53
C ASN A 895 -12.03 -22.41 -4.99
N TYR A 896 -12.42 -21.25 -5.53
CA TYR A 896 -12.16 -20.89 -6.93
C TYR A 896 -10.67 -20.80 -7.26
N GLU A 897 -9.88 -20.18 -6.39
CA GLU A 897 -8.44 -20.02 -6.59
C GLU A 897 -7.75 -21.38 -6.71
N LYS A 898 -8.05 -22.28 -5.77
CA LYS A 898 -7.50 -23.64 -5.77
C LYS A 898 -7.98 -24.41 -7.00
N TYR A 899 -9.26 -24.27 -7.36
CA TYR A 899 -9.81 -24.90 -8.56
C TYR A 899 -9.08 -24.47 -9.83
N VAL A 900 -8.82 -23.17 -9.98
CA VAL A 900 -8.09 -22.62 -11.13
C VAL A 900 -6.64 -23.09 -11.17
N LYS A 901 -6.00 -23.27 -10.01
CA LYS A 901 -4.60 -23.69 -9.91
C LYS A 901 -4.41 -25.18 -10.14
N GLU A 902 -5.30 -26.01 -9.61
CA GLU A 902 -5.05 -27.45 -9.45
C GLU A 902 -5.99 -28.34 -10.27
N ASN A 903 -7.18 -27.87 -10.64
CA ASN A 903 -8.24 -28.74 -11.21
C ASN A 903 -8.59 -28.47 -12.67
N ILE A 904 -8.15 -27.37 -13.26
CA ILE A 904 -8.35 -27.13 -14.69
C ILE A 904 -7.43 -28.04 -15.50
N LYS A 905 -8.02 -28.83 -16.41
CA LYS A 905 -7.30 -29.66 -17.37
C LYS A 905 -7.33 -29.04 -18.76
N LEU A 906 -6.18 -28.58 -19.24
CA LEU A 906 -6.01 -27.96 -20.55
C LEU A 906 -5.29 -28.93 -21.50
N ASP A 907 -5.97 -29.99 -21.96
CA ASP A 907 -5.36 -31.06 -22.75
C ASP A 907 -6.16 -31.49 -24.00
N CYS A 908 -7.26 -30.80 -24.31
CA CYS A 908 -8.07 -31.01 -25.52
C CYS A 908 -8.36 -29.70 -26.27
N ASP A 909 -8.85 -29.77 -27.50
CA ASP A 909 -9.21 -28.62 -28.35
C ASP A 909 -10.49 -27.90 -27.92
N VAL A 910 -11.31 -28.50 -27.06
CA VAL A 910 -12.53 -27.90 -26.52
C VAL A 910 -12.38 -27.68 -25.01
N GLN A 911 -12.21 -26.42 -24.61
CA GLN A 911 -12.06 -26.01 -23.22
C GLN A 911 -13.33 -25.38 -22.69
N CYS A 912 -13.51 -25.33 -21.36
CA CYS A 912 -14.64 -24.65 -20.72
C CYS A 912 -14.17 -23.71 -19.61
N LEU A 913 -14.83 -22.56 -19.50
CA LEU A 913 -14.60 -21.53 -18.49
C LEU A 913 -15.90 -21.26 -17.72
N PHE A 914 -15.81 -20.95 -16.42
CA PHE A 914 -16.93 -20.42 -15.63
C PHE A 914 -16.43 -19.29 -14.70
N TYR A 915 -17.30 -18.32 -14.40
CA TYR A 915 -16.92 -17.13 -13.62
C TYR A 915 -17.29 -17.20 -12.14
N ASP A 916 -18.43 -17.78 -11.81
CA ASP A 916 -18.92 -17.88 -10.44
C ASP A 916 -19.84 -19.09 -10.33
N PHE A 917 -20.13 -19.56 -9.13
CA PHE A 917 -21.08 -20.65 -8.94
C PHE A 917 -21.74 -20.54 -7.56
N ASP A 918 -23.06 -20.56 -7.55
CA ASP A 918 -23.89 -20.65 -6.35
C ASP A 918 -25.27 -21.16 -6.74
N ASN A 919 -25.57 -22.41 -6.37
CA ASN A 919 -26.83 -23.08 -6.72
C ASN A 919 -27.94 -22.91 -5.67
N GLU A 920 -27.82 -21.92 -4.77
CA GLU A 920 -28.86 -21.59 -3.79
C GLU A 920 -30.22 -21.34 -4.45
N VAL A 921 -30.24 -20.57 -5.53
CA VAL A 921 -31.49 -20.20 -6.22
C VAL A 921 -32.24 -21.45 -6.65
N ARG A 922 -31.55 -22.37 -7.33
CA ARG A 922 -32.09 -23.64 -7.80
C ARG A 922 -32.59 -24.53 -6.66
N LEU A 923 -31.91 -24.51 -5.50
CA LEU A 923 -32.18 -25.38 -4.34
C LEU A 923 -33.05 -24.73 -3.25
N SER A 924 -33.49 -23.49 -3.43
CA SER A 924 -34.25 -22.77 -2.39
C SER A 924 -35.73 -23.19 -2.35
N LYS A 925 -36.29 -23.46 -3.52
CA LYS A 925 -37.69 -23.88 -3.67
C LYS A 925 -37.77 -24.94 -4.76
N PRO A 926 -38.04 -26.20 -4.41
CA PRO A 926 -38.20 -26.75 -3.05
C PRO A 926 -36.94 -26.60 -2.17
N ASN A 927 -37.10 -26.51 -0.84
CA ASN A 927 -35.96 -26.33 0.07
C ASN A 927 -35.07 -27.60 0.10
N ARG A 928 -33.94 -27.51 -0.60
CA ARG A 928 -32.88 -28.52 -0.73
C ARG A 928 -31.51 -27.90 -0.45
N LEU A 929 -31.49 -26.85 0.38
CA LEU A 929 -30.30 -26.05 0.66
C LEU A 929 -29.15 -26.86 1.30
N GLU A 930 -29.42 -28.04 1.85
CA GLU A 930 -28.40 -28.98 2.33
C GLU A 930 -27.42 -29.43 1.23
N TYR A 931 -27.83 -29.38 -0.04
CA TYR A 931 -26.99 -29.69 -1.20
C TYR A 931 -26.37 -28.43 -1.83
N ARG A 932 -26.51 -27.26 -1.20
CA ARG A 932 -25.98 -26.00 -1.72
C ARG A 932 -24.46 -26.08 -1.82
N THR A 933 -23.95 -25.64 -2.95
CA THR A 933 -22.53 -25.36 -3.15
C THR A 933 -22.37 -23.92 -3.58
N LYS A 934 -21.50 -23.17 -2.91
CA LYS A 934 -21.15 -21.80 -3.29
C LYS A 934 -19.65 -21.64 -3.44
N VAL A 935 -19.25 -20.75 -4.33
CA VAL A 935 -17.85 -20.45 -4.56
C VAL A 935 -17.31 -19.46 -3.53
N ILE A 936 -16.08 -19.70 -3.07
CA ILE A 936 -15.28 -18.79 -2.24
C ILE A 936 -13.94 -18.45 -2.92
N ASN A 937 -13.24 -17.43 -2.42
CA ASN A 937 -11.95 -16.97 -2.96
C ASN A 937 -12.03 -16.63 -4.47
N ASN A 938 -13.17 -16.09 -4.91
CA ASN A 938 -13.44 -15.79 -6.31
C ASN A 938 -13.14 -14.33 -6.68
N SER A 939 -11.88 -13.95 -6.54
CA SER A 939 -11.40 -12.62 -6.91
C SER A 939 -11.39 -12.42 -8.43
N ILE A 940 -11.35 -11.17 -8.88
CA ILE A 940 -11.16 -10.84 -10.30
C ILE A 940 -9.80 -11.33 -10.82
N ASN A 941 -8.76 -11.34 -9.96
CA ASN A 941 -7.44 -11.83 -10.31
C ASN A 941 -7.48 -13.32 -10.64
N ASN A 942 -8.23 -14.11 -9.87
CA ASN A 942 -8.35 -15.55 -10.11
C ASN A 942 -9.13 -15.85 -11.39
N LYS A 943 -10.15 -15.03 -11.73
CA LYS A 943 -10.85 -15.10 -13.03
C LYS A 943 -9.92 -14.80 -14.20
N LEU A 944 -9.11 -13.74 -14.08
CA LEU A 944 -8.11 -13.37 -15.08
C LEU A 944 -7.01 -14.43 -15.21
N GLU A 945 -6.60 -15.08 -14.11
CA GLU A 945 -5.68 -16.21 -14.15
C GLU A 945 -6.25 -17.36 -14.99
N TYR A 946 -7.52 -17.72 -14.80
CA TYR A 946 -8.19 -18.74 -15.61
C TYR A 946 -8.19 -18.34 -17.11
N ILE A 947 -8.61 -17.12 -17.44
CA ILE A 947 -8.61 -16.61 -18.82
C ILE A 947 -7.19 -16.65 -19.43
N ASN A 948 -6.17 -16.25 -18.67
CA ASN A 948 -4.79 -16.27 -19.14
C ASN A 948 -4.31 -17.70 -19.43
N LYS A 949 -4.61 -18.67 -18.56
CA LYS A 949 -4.28 -20.08 -18.82
C LYS A 949 -4.91 -20.60 -20.11
N ILE A 950 -6.19 -20.27 -20.34
CA ILE A 950 -6.90 -20.62 -21.59
C ILE A 950 -6.24 -19.96 -22.80
N ASN A 951 -5.91 -18.67 -22.70
CA ASN A 951 -5.25 -17.94 -23.79
C ASN A 951 -3.85 -18.49 -24.09
N GLU A 952 -3.05 -18.80 -23.08
CA GLU A 952 -1.73 -19.42 -23.25
C GLU A 952 -1.84 -20.79 -23.90
N PHE A 953 -2.82 -21.59 -23.49
CA PHE A 953 -3.08 -22.90 -24.09
C PHE A 953 -3.38 -22.80 -25.59
N TYR A 954 -4.27 -21.89 -26.00
CA TYR A 954 -4.61 -21.72 -27.42
C TYR A 954 -3.58 -20.93 -28.22
N LYS A 955 -2.77 -20.07 -27.59
CA LYS A 955 -1.67 -19.35 -28.25
C LYS A 955 -0.66 -20.31 -28.87
N ASN A 956 -0.43 -21.46 -28.22
CA ASN A 956 0.47 -22.49 -28.69
C ASN A 956 -0.14 -23.42 -29.75
N LYS A 957 -1.42 -23.22 -30.12
CA LYS A 957 -2.09 -23.99 -31.18
C LYS A 957 -2.21 -23.16 -32.45
N LEU A 958 -2.09 -23.85 -33.60
CA LEU A 958 -2.46 -23.27 -34.88
C LEU A 958 -3.95 -22.91 -34.87
N PRO A 959 -4.36 -21.77 -35.47
CA PRO A 959 -5.76 -21.44 -35.66
C PRO A 959 -6.49 -22.61 -36.33
N ASN A 960 -7.49 -23.15 -35.65
CA ASN A 960 -8.27 -24.29 -36.11
C ASN A 960 -9.71 -24.10 -35.63
N ASP A 961 -10.68 -24.35 -36.51
CA ASP A 961 -12.10 -24.25 -36.22
C ASP A 961 -12.58 -25.21 -35.12
N ASN A 962 -11.79 -26.26 -34.82
CA ASN A 962 -12.03 -27.17 -33.71
C ASN A 962 -11.58 -26.62 -32.34
N ASN A 963 -10.75 -25.56 -32.32
CA ASN A 963 -10.38 -24.90 -31.06
C ASN A 963 -11.59 -24.11 -30.55
N ILE A 964 -12.27 -24.62 -29.52
CA ILE A 964 -13.52 -24.07 -29.01
C ILE A 964 -13.39 -23.78 -27.51
N LEU A 965 -13.71 -22.56 -27.12
CA LEU A 965 -13.94 -22.19 -25.72
C LEU A 965 -15.43 -22.17 -25.44
N LEU A 966 -15.91 -23.12 -24.63
CA LEU A 966 -17.20 -23.05 -23.99
C LEU A 966 -17.15 -22.11 -22.79
N ILE A 967 -18.24 -21.42 -22.52
CA ILE A 967 -18.40 -20.64 -21.29
C ILE A 967 -19.67 -21.11 -20.60
N ASN A 968 -19.53 -21.70 -19.43
CA ASN A 968 -20.65 -22.10 -18.59
C ASN A 968 -21.00 -20.91 -17.67
N ALA A 969 -22.02 -20.12 -17.97
CA ALA A 969 -23.01 -20.21 -19.05
C ALA A 969 -23.39 -18.83 -19.59
N TRP A 970 -24.12 -18.76 -20.72
CA TRP A 970 -24.80 -17.53 -21.12
C TRP A 970 -25.78 -17.07 -20.05
N ASN A 971 -26.68 -17.96 -19.59
CA ASN A 971 -27.91 -17.61 -18.87
C ASN A 971 -28.26 -18.59 -17.73
N GLU A 972 -27.30 -19.30 -17.13
CA GLU A 972 -27.57 -20.18 -15.98
C GLU A 972 -27.73 -19.35 -14.69
N TRP A 973 -28.93 -18.81 -14.49
CA TRP A 973 -29.28 -17.97 -13.35
C TRP A 973 -29.45 -18.78 -12.05
N GLY A 974 -29.92 -20.03 -12.14
CA GLY A 974 -30.14 -20.92 -11.00
C GLY A 974 -28.86 -21.30 -10.26
N GLU A 975 -27.71 -21.25 -10.94
CA GLU A 975 -26.40 -21.59 -10.39
C GLU A 975 -25.39 -20.41 -10.42
N LYS A 976 -25.85 -19.18 -10.67
CA LYS A 976 -25.03 -17.95 -10.69
C LYS A 976 -23.84 -18.01 -11.67
N MET A 977 -23.95 -18.82 -12.72
CA MET A 977 -22.91 -19.01 -13.75
C MET A 977 -23.08 -18.08 -14.96
N THR A 978 -24.03 -17.15 -14.89
CA THR A 978 -24.47 -16.34 -16.02
C THR A 978 -23.40 -15.35 -16.53
N LEU A 979 -23.23 -15.31 -17.85
CA LEU A 979 -22.42 -14.34 -18.61
C LEU A 979 -23.26 -13.15 -19.11
N GLU A 980 -24.53 -13.39 -19.41
CA GLU A 980 -25.49 -12.39 -19.88
C GLU A 980 -25.55 -11.16 -18.96
N THR A 981 -25.88 -10.02 -19.56
CA THR A 981 -25.97 -8.75 -18.85
C THR A 981 -26.99 -8.81 -17.71
N SER A 982 -26.54 -8.42 -16.52
CA SER A 982 -27.32 -8.54 -15.30
C SER A 982 -27.62 -7.18 -14.67
N GLN A 983 -28.55 -7.13 -13.72
CA GLN A 983 -28.91 -5.87 -13.08
C GLN A 983 -27.76 -5.33 -12.22
N LYS A 984 -27.08 -6.19 -11.45
CA LYS A 984 -26.02 -5.78 -10.52
C LYS A 984 -24.65 -5.70 -11.18
N ASN A 985 -24.29 -6.69 -12.00
CA ASN A 985 -22.98 -6.77 -12.63
C ASN A 985 -22.95 -6.20 -14.06
N LYS A 986 -24.10 -5.82 -14.65
CA LYS A 986 -24.18 -5.29 -16.02
C LYS A 986 -23.38 -6.20 -16.97
N ASN A 987 -22.48 -5.65 -17.78
CA ASN A 987 -21.69 -6.41 -18.76
C ASN A 987 -20.36 -6.94 -18.22
N LYS A 988 -20.12 -6.90 -16.91
CA LYS A 988 -18.81 -7.20 -16.29
C LYS A 988 -18.14 -8.49 -16.80
N TYR A 989 -18.89 -9.58 -16.94
CA TYR A 989 -18.33 -10.85 -17.40
C TYR A 989 -18.09 -10.87 -18.92
N LEU A 990 -18.94 -10.20 -19.70
CA LEU A 990 -18.73 -10.00 -21.14
C LEU A 990 -17.47 -9.15 -21.40
N GLU A 991 -17.20 -8.15 -20.57
CA GLU A 991 -16.02 -7.29 -20.67
C GLU A 991 -14.71 -7.99 -20.28
N LEU A 992 -14.78 -9.10 -19.55
CA LEU A 992 -13.60 -9.89 -19.18
C LEU A 992 -13.15 -10.87 -20.27
N ILE A 993 -14.04 -11.25 -21.19
CA ILE A 993 -13.78 -12.17 -22.33
C ILE A 993 -13.21 -11.40 -23.52
#